data_AF-A0A374WU52-F1
#
_entry.id   AF-A0A374WU52-F1
#
_cell.length_a   1.000
_cell.length_b   1.000
_cell.length_c   1.000
_cell.angle_alpha   90.00
_cell.angle_beta   90.00
_cell.angle_gamma   90.00
#
_symmetry.space_group_name_H-M   'P 1'
#
loop_
_entity.id
_entity.type
_entity.pdbx_description
1 polymer ?
#
loop_
_entity_poly.entity_id
_entity_poly.type
_entity_poly.pdbx_seq_one_letter_code
_entity_poly.pdbx_strand_id
1 'polypeptide(L)'
;MKRYRIIIVLISTLFIVTIGCSSQLDNEDFSDMIGKGQNYTPPPVVVEGPTLKDKEGWKIDSIDGKNFIWYTYQNGAFNAQQQVNVLELDLSNPDYELEFVALPQSDSLSSVALKHDAVGGVNGTYELDASFIKTNGSIMSAITLPEGHLRYWKHEGAITYDGYKATIGYGTKESYAYNSAPNIFSGAPVLIEDYKPVGETFIGDVSGINLNTLDGEDYRRHQGVRHPRTAVALTEQNKLLLITVDGRADLAAGMTAKELTGFINRYFEPQNALNIDGGGSTTMYVKNSNLSTTDVVNYPCDNGKYDHYGQRSVRTFILIKKKTNDQLFDSGDGSMENPYIIKTARHIQNMHKVTYSKGTVYFRMEADVNMAAVEWQPLNATSPYDRIIDFDGNGHVIRELKSKGNYASLFGVLCGVCKDLGIVDADIVAENGGGILAGYIGSKIPTSAEFTGSVENCYTTGKVSGADAIGGISGNIGKPSGATYSSIKNCYSTASVTAKNETGNSRAGGIVGIVWAGGILENCYATGDIISMNAGAAGIGAYFDTAPKGCVALNKLVENKKNGVNLGRIAAFMGAANMNVENCWAIEGMEILSAGVPKTDFSSGIVGVQKPHDGETKSKEFLSNMQNYLDAGWGNSWYYKVNAKGYPILLWQYNREDYNTDITGH
;
A
#
# COMPACT_ATOMS: atom_id res chain seq x y z
N MET A 1 -47.91 -59.95 -25.82
CA MET A 1 -47.98 -59.16 -24.57
C MET A 1 -46.54 -58.83 -24.16
N LYS A 2 -46.23 -57.53 -23.94
CA LYS A 2 -44.95 -56.92 -23.51
C LYS A 2 -43.80 -56.88 -24.54
N ARG A 3 -42.99 -55.82 -24.68
CA ARG A 3 -43.07 -54.36 -24.46
C ARG A 3 -41.72 -53.80 -24.97
N TYR A 4 -41.77 -52.60 -25.55
CA TYR A 4 -40.69 -51.71 -26.02
C TYR A 4 -39.33 -51.72 -25.30
N ARG A 5 -38.24 -51.50 -26.05
CA ARG A 5 -37.46 -50.23 -26.01
C ARG A 5 -36.40 -50.15 -27.13
N ILE A 6 -36.52 -49.09 -27.93
CA ILE A 6 -35.59 -48.59 -28.94
C ILE A 6 -34.62 -47.64 -28.23
N ILE A 7 -33.30 -47.78 -28.44
CA ILE A 7 -32.32 -46.73 -28.16
C ILE A 7 -31.46 -46.57 -29.41
N ILE A 8 -31.61 -45.40 -30.04
CA ILE A 8 -30.76 -44.88 -31.12
C ILE A 8 -29.55 -44.25 -30.43
N VAL A 9 -28.35 -44.73 -30.74
CA VAL A 9 -27.09 -44.10 -30.34
C VAL A 9 -26.72 -43.11 -31.43
N LEU A 10 -26.84 -41.81 -31.11
CA LEU A 10 -26.46 -40.70 -31.95
C LEU A 10 -24.98 -40.37 -31.72
N ILE A 11 -24.24 -40.34 -32.82
CA ILE A 11 -22.83 -39.98 -32.93
C ILE A 11 -22.67 -38.49 -32.59
N SER A 12 -21.98 -38.16 -31.49
CA SER A 12 -21.51 -36.80 -31.23
C SER A 12 -20.03 -36.69 -31.60
N THR A 13 -19.76 -36.23 -32.83
CA THR A 13 -18.47 -35.65 -33.22
C THR A 13 -18.28 -34.33 -32.47
N LEU A 14 -17.55 -34.40 -31.36
CA LEU A 14 -17.10 -33.24 -30.60
C LEU A 14 -15.86 -32.65 -31.31
N PHE A 15 -16.01 -31.40 -31.76
CA PHE A 15 -14.94 -30.53 -32.23
C PHE A 15 -13.81 -30.47 -31.19
N ILE A 16 -12.61 -30.92 -31.56
CA ILE A 16 -11.38 -30.52 -30.89
C ILE A 16 -11.06 -29.12 -31.42
N VAL A 17 -11.61 -28.09 -30.76
CA VAL A 17 -11.01 -26.76 -30.79
C VAL A 17 -9.87 -26.81 -29.79
N THR A 18 -8.64 -26.86 -30.31
CA THR A 18 -7.45 -26.50 -29.55
C THR A 18 -7.63 -25.07 -29.06
N ILE A 19 -8.09 -24.91 -27.81
CA ILE A 19 -7.96 -23.67 -27.07
C ILE A 19 -6.46 -23.54 -26.82
N GLY A 20 -5.77 -22.82 -27.70
CA GLY A 20 -4.49 -22.25 -27.36
C GLY A 20 -4.73 -21.41 -26.11
N CYS A 21 -4.04 -21.77 -25.02
CA CYS A 21 -3.94 -20.91 -23.85
C CYS A 21 -3.47 -19.54 -24.33
N SER A 22 -4.38 -18.58 -24.41
CA SER A 22 -4.01 -17.17 -24.43
C SER A 22 -3.42 -16.89 -23.05
N SER A 23 -2.11 -16.74 -22.99
CA SER A 23 -1.43 -16.12 -21.86
C SER A 23 -2.18 -14.84 -21.48
N GLN A 24 -2.58 -14.75 -20.22
CA GLN A 24 -3.27 -13.61 -19.65
C GLN A 24 -2.45 -12.31 -19.82
N LEU A 25 -3.22 -11.24 -19.98
CA LEU A 25 -2.92 -9.81 -19.96
C LEU A 25 -1.67 -9.42 -19.16
N ASP A 26 -0.70 -8.76 -19.79
CA ASP A 26 0.50 -8.32 -19.09
C ASP A 26 0.41 -6.83 -18.73
N ASN A 27 -0.18 -6.56 -17.56
CA ASN A 27 -0.10 -5.28 -16.86
C ASN A 27 1.24 -5.15 -16.09
N GLU A 28 2.10 -6.16 -16.11
CA GLU A 28 3.38 -6.19 -15.36
C GLU A 28 4.41 -5.18 -15.90
N ASP A 29 4.23 -4.76 -17.15
CA ASP A 29 5.25 -4.05 -17.91
C ASP A 29 5.57 -2.62 -17.42
N PHE A 30 4.74 -2.01 -16.57
CA PHE A 30 4.98 -0.68 -15.98
C PHE A 30 4.86 -0.66 -14.45
N SER A 31 4.19 -1.63 -13.83
CA SER A 31 4.23 -1.81 -12.37
C SER A 31 5.63 -2.25 -11.90
N ASP A 32 6.41 -2.90 -12.78
CA ASP A 32 7.81 -3.29 -12.55
C ASP A 32 8.83 -2.14 -12.58
N MET A 33 8.45 -0.93 -13.01
CA MET A 33 9.37 0.21 -13.07
C MET A 33 9.58 0.89 -11.71
N ILE A 34 8.71 0.61 -10.72
CA ILE A 34 8.89 0.94 -9.31
C ILE A 34 8.50 -0.26 -8.44
N GLY A 35 9.40 -1.25 -8.38
CA GLY A 35 9.45 -2.38 -7.44
C GLY A 35 8.11 -2.99 -6.98
N LYS A 36 7.75 -4.15 -7.54
CA LYS A 36 6.72 -5.03 -6.97
C LYS A 36 7.12 -5.45 -5.55
N GLY A 37 6.54 -4.78 -4.55
CA GLY A 37 6.39 -5.37 -3.22
C GLY A 37 5.44 -6.57 -3.32
N GLN A 38 5.85 -7.71 -2.80
CA GLN A 38 5.18 -9.01 -2.88
C GLN A 38 3.64 -8.94 -2.74
N ASN A 39 2.92 -9.59 -3.65
CA ASN A 39 1.46 -9.74 -3.65
C ASN A 39 0.96 -10.31 -2.31
N TYR A 40 0.37 -9.45 -1.48
CA TYR A 40 -0.34 -9.84 -0.27
C TYR A 40 -1.84 -9.67 -0.49
N THR A 41 -2.59 -10.78 -0.46
CA THR A 41 -4.06 -10.77 -0.41
C THR A 41 -4.47 -11.03 1.05
N PRO A 42 -4.94 -10.01 1.81
CA PRO A 42 -5.40 -10.24 3.17
C PRO A 42 -6.72 -11.01 3.16
N PRO A 43 -6.91 -12.01 4.03
CA PRO A 43 -8.24 -12.54 4.32
C PRO A 43 -9.11 -11.47 5.00
N PRO A 44 -10.46 -11.64 4.99
CA PRO A 44 -11.37 -10.69 5.62
C PRO A 44 -11.04 -10.50 7.10
N VAL A 45 -10.89 -9.25 7.54
CA VAL A 45 -10.66 -8.92 8.96
C VAL A 45 -11.98 -9.11 9.70
N VAL A 46 -12.14 -10.28 10.32
CA VAL A 46 -13.15 -10.50 11.37
C VAL A 46 -12.54 -9.98 12.66
N VAL A 47 -13.14 -8.94 13.23
CA VAL A 47 -12.77 -8.45 14.57
C VAL A 47 -13.27 -9.47 15.60
N GLU A 48 -12.43 -10.45 15.93
CA GLU A 48 -12.68 -11.40 17.02
C GLU A 48 -12.25 -10.83 18.39
N GLY A 49 -12.85 -11.37 19.47
CA GLY A 49 -12.59 -11.01 20.86
C GLY A 49 -11.14 -11.26 21.34
N PRO A 50 -10.87 -11.25 22.66
CA PRO A 50 -9.51 -11.36 23.20
C PRO A 50 -8.77 -12.61 22.68
N THR A 51 -7.47 -12.49 22.38
CA THR A 51 -6.68 -13.60 21.80
C THR A 51 -6.52 -14.78 22.75
N LEU A 52 -6.49 -14.50 24.06
CA LEU A 52 -6.33 -15.51 25.12
C LEU A 52 -7.37 -16.63 25.01
N LYS A 53 -6.90 -17.86 24.73
CA LYS A 53 -7.74 -19.05 24.52
C LYS A 53 -8.19 -19.69 25.84
N ASP A 54 -7.25 -19.88 26.76
CA ASP A 54 -7.48 -20.46 28.09
C ASP A 54 -7.33 -19.38 29.16
N LYS A 55 -8.43 -19.10 29.87
CA LYS A 55 -8.52 -18.02 30.86
C LYS A 55 -8.20 -18.49 32.28
N GLU A 56 -7.99 -19.78 32.50
CA GLU A 56 -7.70 -20.30 33.83
C GLU A 56 -6.36 -19.74 34.35
N GLY A 57 -6.38 -19.13 35.54
CA GLY A 57 -5.21 -18.49 36.15
C GLY A 57 -4.86 -17.10 35.62
N TRP A 58 -5.66 -16.54 34.69
CA TRP A 58 -5.43 -15.21 34.12
C TRP A 58 -6.37 -14.15 34.71
N LYS A 59 -5.80 -13.00 35.05
CA LYS A 59 -6.52 -11.73 35.21
C LYS A 59 -6.50 -10.99 33.87
N ILE A 60 -7.62 -10.35 33.54
CA ILE A 60 -7.81 -9.64 32.27
C ILE A 60 -8.32 -8.23 32.58
N ASP A 61 -7.50 -7.22 32.31
CA ASP A 61 -7.84 -5.81 32.48
C ASP A 61 -7.90 -5.13 31.11
N SER A 62 -9.06 -4.57 30.75
CA SER A 62 -9.17 -3.74 29.55
C SER A 62 -8.72 -2.32 29.88
N ILE A 63 -7.70 -1.83 29.17
CA ILE A 63 -7.13 -0.49 29.40
C ILE A 63 -8.03 0.59 28.81
N ASP A 64 -8.71 0.30 27.69
CA ASP A 64 -9.53 1.28 26.94
C ASP A 64 -11.00 0.90 26.80
N GLY A 65 -11.43 -0.18 27.45
CA GLY A 65 -12.79 -0.73 27.36
C GLY A 65 -13.09 -1.42 26.03
N LYS A 66 -12.09 -1.61 25.16
CA LYS A 66 -12.23 -2.21 23.83
C LYS A 66 -11.12 -3.23 23.56
N ASN A 67 -10.06 -2.81 22.87
CA ASN A 67 -9.12 -3.68 22.18
C ASN A 67 -7.66 -3.48 22.63
N PHE A 68 -7.43 -2.69 23.68
CA PHE A 68 -6.14 -2.64 24.37
C PHE A 68 -6.26 -3.35 25.71
N ILE A 69 -5.67 -4.53 25.82
CA ILE A 69 -5.89 -5.46 26.94
C ILE A 69 -4.57 -5.78 27.61
N TRP A 70 -4.58 -5.80 28.93
CA TRP A 70 -3.48 -6.28 29.76
C TRP A 70 -3.91 -7.56 30.48
N TYR A 71 -3.15 -8.63 30.24
CA TYR A 71 -3.31 -9.91 30.90
C TYR A 71 -2.21 -10.11 31.95
N THR A 72 -2.58 -10.68 33.10
CA THR A 72 -1.65 -11.06 34.16
C THR A 72 -1.87 -12.52 34.54
N TYR A 73 -0.80 -13.31 34.58
CA TYR A 73 -0.80 -14.69 35.05
C TYR A 73 0.11 -14.82 36.25
N GLN A 74 -0.43 -15.36 37.35
CA GLN A 74 0.33 -15.67 38.56
C GLN A 74 -0.09 -17.05 39.07
N ASN A 75 0.56 -18.11 38.56
CA ASN A 75 0.25 -19.48 38.92
C ASN A 75 1.43 -20.42 38.62
N GLY A 76 1.29 -21.69 39.01
CA GLY A 76 2.25 -22.74 38.69
C GLY A 76 2.17 -23.18 37.23
N ALA A 77 3.30 -23.13 36.51
CA ALA A 77 3.48 -23.76 35.21
C ALA A 77 4.87 -24.37 35.10
N PHE A 78 4.99 -25.49 34.38
CA PHE A 78 6.25 -26.24 34.23
C PHE A 78 6.90 -26.61 35.57
N ASN A 79 6.11 -26.97 36.59
CA ASN A 79 6.59 -27.26 37.94
C ASN A 79 7.33 -26.10 38.63
N ALA A 80 6.97 -24.85 38.32
CA ALA A 80 7.43 -23.68 39.06
C ALA A 80 6.41 -22.55 39.06
N GLN A 81 6.55 -21.61 40.00
CA GLN A 81 5.75 -20.39 39.99
C GLN A 81 6.18 -19.48 38.84
N GLN A 82 5.20 -18.98 38.09
CA GLN A 82 5.39 -18.08 36.97
C GLN A 82 4.59 -16.80 37.20
N GLN A 83 5.20 -15.69 36.79
CA GLN A 83 4.59 -14.36 36.78
C GLN A 83 4.76 -13.81 35.36
N VAL A 84 3.64 -13.66 34.64
CA VAL A 84 3.63 -13.27 33.22
C VAL A 84 2.69 -12.09 33.04
N ASN A 85 3.13 -11.10 32.25
CA ASN A 85 2.30 -10.02 31.76
C ASN A 85 2.26 -10.05 30.24
N VAL A 86 1.08 -9.78 29.67
CA VAL A 86 0.88 -9.66 28.22
C VAL A 86 0.07 -8.41 27.92
N LEU A 87 0.58 -7.53 27.06
CA LEU A 87 -0.20 -6.46 26.43
C LEU A 87 -0.63 -6.90 25.04
N GLU A 88 -1.93 -6.93 24.79
CA GLU A 88 -2.52 -7.15 23.46
C GLU A 88 -2.96 -5.82 22.88
N LEU A 89 -2.44 -5.53 21.67
CA LEU A 89 -2.86 -4.40 20.86
C LEU A 89 -3.26 -4.88 19.46
N ASP A 90 -4.48 -4.59 19.07
CA ASP A 90 -4.90 -4.66 17.68
C ASP A 90 -4.25 -3.51 16.88
N LEU A 91 -3.32 -3.83 15.96
CA LEU A 91 -2.60 -2.82 15.19
C LEU A 91 -3.47 -2.12 14.14
N SER A 92 -4.67 -2.65 13.87
CA SER A 92 -5.68 -1.95 13.06
C SER A 92 -6.44 -0.89 13.86
N ASN A 93 -6.31 -0.87 15.19
CA ASN A 93 -6.98 0.11 16.04
C ASN A 93 -6.46 1.53 15.74
N PRO A 94 -7.33 2.46 15.26
CA PRO A 94 -6.91 3.79 14.86
C PRO A 94 -6.49 4.67 16.04
N ASP A 95 -6.80 4.28 17.29
CA ASP A 95 -6.46 5.05 18.50
C ASP A 95 -5.01 4.85 18.95
N TYR A 96 -4.28 3.86 18.40
CA TYR A 96 -2.91 3.54 18.84
C TYR A 96 -1.92 3.38 17.69
N GLU A 97 -0.64 3.56 17.99
CA GLU A 97 0.51 3.23 17.14
C GLU A 97 1.62 2.59 17.97
N LEU A 98 2.52 1.89 17.26
CA LEU A 98 3.79 1.47 17.82
C LEU A 98 4.87 2.49 17.51
N GLU A 99 5.76 2.71 18.47
CA GLU A 99 7.00 3.44 18.28
C GLU A 99 8.19 2.56 18.67
N PHE A 100 9.11 2.36 17.73
CA PHE A 100 10.38 1.67 17.97
C PHE A 100 11.42 2.72 18.32
N VAL A 101 11.93 2.67 19.54
CA VAL A 101 12.86 3.67 20.06
C VAL A 101 14.24 3.06 20.23
N ALA A 102 15.26 3.70 19.68
CA ALA A 102 16.66 3.36 19.88
C ALA A 102 17.44 4.59 20.35
N LEU A 103 18.11 4.48 21.51
CA LEU A 103 18.77 5.59 22.18
C LEU A 103 20.30 5.53 22.06
N PRO A 104 20.98 6.68 21.94
CA PRO A 104 22.44 6.76 21.97
C PRO A 104 23.03 6.46 23.36
N GLN A 105 22.26 6.69 24.43
CA GLN A 105 22.60 6.35 25.80
C GLN A 105 21.47 5.52 26.42
N SER A 106 21.80 4.57 27.29
CA SER A 106 20.81 3.73 27.95
C SER A 106 19.97 4.52 28.94
N ASP A 107 18.69 4.18 29.04
CA ASP A 107 17.74 4.76 29.98
C ASP A 107 16.72 3.69 30.43
N SER A 108 15.93 3.96 31.46
CA SER A 108 14.92 3.02 31.96
C SER A 108 13.65 3.06 31.08
N LEU A 109 12.94 1.94 30.95
CA LEU A 109 11.71 1.88 30.15
C LEU A 109 10.68 2.91 30.63
N SER A 110 10.47 3.06 31.94
CA SER A 110 9.50 4.04 32.47
C SER A 110 9.88 5.48 32.13
N SER A 111 11.17 5.82 32.18
CA SER A 111 11.68 7.15 31.80
C SER A 111 11.42 7.44 30.33
N VAL A 112 11.70 6.47 29.46
CA VAL A 112 11.52 6.59 28.01
C VAL A 112 10.03 6.63 27.65
N ALA A 113 9.23 5.75 28.23
CA ALA A 113 7.78 5.74 28.05
C ALA A 113 7.15 7.09 28.41
N LEU A 114 7.58 7.71 29.51
CA LEU A 114 7.13 9.05 29.91
C LEU A 114 7.54 10.13 28.88
N LYS A 115 8.80 10.13 28.43
CA LYS A 115 9.32 11.10 27.45
C LYS A 115 8.62 11.02 26.09
N HIS A 116 8.16 9.83 25.72
CA HIS A 116 7.49 9.56 24.44
C HIS A 116 5.95 9.53 24.57
N ASP A 117 5.39 9.90 25.73
CA ASP A 117 3.96 9.83 26.04
C ASP A 117 3.31 8.47 25.71
N ALA A 118 4.05 7.40 25.99
CA ALA A 118 3.58 6.04 25.77
C ALA A 118 2.51 5.65 26.80
N VAL A 119 1.55 4.83 26.36
CA VAL A 119 0.50 4.22 27.20
C VAL A 119 0.81 2.77 27.58
N GLY A 120 1.74 2.13 26.87
CA GLY A 120 2.27 0.82 27.20
C GLY A 120 3.61 0.58 26.53
N GLY A 121 4.32 -0.48 26.88
CA GLY A 121 5.55 -0.86 26.18
C GLY A 121 6.39 -1.89 26.92
N VAL A 122 7.44 -2.36 26.24
CA VAL A 122 8.45 -3.29 26.76
C VAL A 122 9.85 -2.88 26.32
N ASN A 123 10.88 -3.46 26.96
CA ASN A 123 12.25 -3.37 26.46
C ASN A 123 12.39 -3.99 25.04
N GLY A 124 13.43 -3.60 24.31
CA GLY A 124 13.66 -4.00 22.92
C GLY A 124 14.68 -5.14 22.73
N THR A 125 15.51 -5.01 21.69
CA THR A 125 16.52 -6.01 21.31
C THR A 125 17.72 -6.06 22.26
N TYR A 126 18.63 -7.00 21.99
CA TYR A 126 19.89 -7.23 22.68
C TYR A 126 20.91 -6.10 22.48
N GLU A 127 22.20 -6.38 22.73
CA GLU A 127 23.27 -5.40 22.63
C GLU A 127 23.50 -4.94 21.19
N LEU A 128 23.92 -3.67 21.02
CA LEU A 128 24.06 -3.04 19.71
C LEU A 128 24.96 -3.83 18.75
N ASP A 129 26.05 -4.40 19.22
CA ASP A 129 27.01 -5.13 18.37
C ASP A 129 26.43 -6.44 17.82
N ALA A 130 25.52 -7.06 18.57
CA ALA A 130 24.88 -8.34 18.25
C ALA A 130 23.51 -8.22 17.58
N SER A 131 22.96 -7.00 17.48
CA SER A 131 21.61 -6.76 16.97
C SER A 131 21.58 -5.86 15.73
N PHE A 132 20.56 -6.09 14.89
CA PHE A 132 20.16 -5.15 13.86
C PHE A 132 19.04 -4.26 14.38
N ILE A 133 19.24 -2.94 14.24
CA ILE A 133 18.34 -1.93 14.75
C ILE A 133 18.13 -0.90 13.65
N LYS A 134 16.88 -0.77 13.20
CA LYS A 134 16.44 0.27 12.29
C LYS A 134 15.20 0.94 12.87
N THR A 135 15.19 2.26 12.87
CA THR A 135 14.08 3.07 13.38
C THR A 135 13.84 4.23 12.44
N ASN A 136 12.59 4.48 12.05
CA ASN A 136 12.21 5.55 11.12
C ASN A 136 13.09 5.59 9.84
N GLY A 137 13.36 4.42 9.26
CA GLY A 137 14.17 4.28 8.05
C GLY A 137 15.67 4.29 8.28
N SER A 138 16.15 4.77 9.42
CA SER A 138 17.58 4.91 9.74
C SER A 138 18.13 3.67 10.43
N ILE A 139 19.24 3.12 9.92
CA ILE A 139 19.96 2.01 10.55
C ILE A 139 20.79 2.57 11.71
N MET A 140 20.40 2.20 12.92
CA MET A 140 21.09 2.58 14.17
C MET A 140 22.17 1.57 14.55
N SER A 141 21.99 0.29 14.19
CA SER A 141 23.02 -0.75 14.27
C SER A 141 22.84 -1.81 13.19
N ALA A 142 23.95 -2.28 12.62
CA ALA A 142 23.99 -3.15 11.44
C ALA A 142 24.58 -4.55 11.70
N ILE A 143 24.62 -5.02 12.96
CA ILE A 143 25.33 -6.23 13.41
C ILE A 143 26.83 -6.17 13.07
N THR A 144 27.67 -6.08 14.10
CA THR A 144 29.14 -5.96 13.93
C THR A 144 29.90 -7.22 14.33
N LEU A 145 29.23 -8.17 15.00
CA LEU A 145 29.85 -9.44 15.38
C LEU A 145 30.12 -10.32 14.15
N PRO A 146 31.28 -10.99 14.09
CA PRO A 146 31.57 -11.96 13.04
C PRO A 146 30.83 -13.27 13.28
N GLU A 147 30.57 -14.00 12.19
CA GLU A 147 30.02 -15.35 12.23
C GLU A 147 30.90 -16.27 13.09
N GLY A 148 30.28 -17.12 13.91
CA GLY A 148 30.96 -17.97 14.89
C GLY A 148 31.28 -17.29 16.23
N HIS A 149 31.05 -15.97 16.37
CA HIS A 149 31.11 -15.33 17.68
C HIS A 149 30.01 -15.89 18.61
N LEU A 150 30.31 -16.04 19.90
CA LEU A 150 29.42 -16.70 20.87
C LEU A 150 28.02 -16.05 20.98
N ARG A 151 27.93 -14.75 20.75
CA ARG A 151 26.68 -13.94 20.75
C ARG A 151 26.01 -13.79 19.38
N TYR A 152 26.54 -14.42 18.32
CA TYR A 152 26.05 -14.25 16.95
C TYR A 152 24.60 -14.74 16.77
N TRP A 153 24.13 -15.68 17.59
CA TRP A 153 22.76 -16.20 17.53
C TRP A 153 21.68 -15.17 17.89
N LYS A 154 22.03 -14.00 18.47
CA LYS A 154 21.06 -13.02 19.01
C LYS A 154 20.23 -12.26 17.96
N HIS A 155 20.43 -12.54 16.67
CA HIS A 155 19.74 -11.88 15.56
C HIS A 155 19.24 -12.87 14.49
N GLU A 156 18.83 -14.08 14.87
CA GLU A 156 18.30 -15.05 13.88
C GLU A 156 16.93 -14.67 13.31
N GLY A 157 16.17 -13.82 14.02
CA GLY A 157 14.87 -13.33 13.58
C GLY A 157 14.70 -11.84 13.86
N ALA A 158 13.62 -11.26 13.36
CA ALA A 158 13.28 -9.87 13.62
C ALA A 158 11.77 -9.64 13.66
N ILE A 159 11.37 -8.62 14.43
CA ILE A 159 10.09 -7.95 14.24
C ILE A 159 10.32 -6.73 13.35
N THR A 160 9.43 -6.54 12.36
CA THR A 160 9.39 -5.33 11.53
C THR A 160 8.05 -4.64 11.68
N TYR A 161 8.02 -3.32 11.48
CA TYR A 161 6.80 -2.52 11.52
C TYR A 161 6.86 -1.34 10.55
N ASP A 162 5.82 -1.17 9.74
CA ASP A 162 5.73 -0.13 8.70
C ASP A 162 4.82 1.06 9.05
N GLY A 163 4.25 1.08 10.26
CA GLY A 163 3.25 2.07 10.67
C GLY A 163 1.81 1.55 10.63
N TYR A 164 1.57 0.39 10.02
CA TYR A 164 0.25 -0.25 9.90
C TYR A 164 0.28 -1.74 10.24
N LYS A 165 1.27 -2.47 9.72
CA LYS A 165 1.42 -3.91 9.88
C LYS A 165 2.75 -4.24 10.53
N ALA A 166 2.73 -5.22 11.42
CA ALA A 166 3.94 -5.86 11.91
C ALA A 166 4.15 -7.20 11.20
N THR A 167 5.41 -7.62 11.09
CA THR A 167 5.76 -9.00 10.70
C THR A 167 6.84 -9.53 11.63
N ILE A 168 6.86 -10.85 11.83
CA ILE A 168 7.88 -11.55 12.62
C ILE A 168 8.36 -12.73 11.78
N GLY A 169 9.68 -12.93 11.70
CA GLY A 169 10.25 -14.08 11.01
C GLY A 169 11.77 -14.12 11.10
N TYR A 170 12.36 -15.15 10.48
CA TYR A 170 13.81 -15.27 10.36
C TYR A 170 14.41 -14.15 9.50
N GLY A 171 15.68 -13.86 9.72
CA GLY A 171 16.45 -13.00 8.84
C GLY A 171 17.95 -13.15 9.03
N THR A 172 18.67 -12.50 8.13
CA THR A 172 20.12 -12.34 8.14
C THR A 172 20.51 -10.87 8.11
N LYS A 173 21.77 -10.58 8.41
CA LYS A 173 22.37 -9.24 8.29
C LYS A 173 22.06 -8.59 6.94
N GLU A 174 22.21 -9.33 5.84
CA GLU A 174 21.94 -8.85 4.49
C GLU A 174 20.45 -8.58 4.31
N SER A 175 19.60 -9.54 4.70
CA SER A 175 18.15 -9.38 4.56
C SER A 175 17.61 -8.16 5.30
N TYR A 176 18.18 -7.82 6.47
CA TYR A 176 17.76 -6.67 7.26
C TYR A 176 18.16 -5.35 6.60
N ALA A 177 19.35 -5.28 6.00
CA ALA A 177 19.82 -4.09 5.31
C ALA A 177 18.97 -3.76 4.07
N TYR A 178 18.49 -4.78 3.34
CA TYR A 178 17.63 -4.61 2.17
C TYR A 178 16.13 -4.51 2.49
N ASN A 179 15.74 -4.75 3.74
CA ASN A 179 14.33 -4.70 4.13
C ASN A 179 13.83 -3.24 4.15
N SER A 180 12.75 -2.99 3.41
CA SER A 180 12.14 -1.66 3.24
C SER A 180 11.39 -1.18 4.49
N ALA A 181 11.09 -2.06 5.45
CA ALA A 181 10.42 -1.66 6.67
C ALA A 181 11.20 -0.54 7.39
N PRO A 182 10.53 0.55 7.80
CA PRO A 182 11.17 1.66 8.48
C PRO A 182 11.63 1.30 9.90
N ASN A 183 11.01 0.30 10.53
CA ASN A 183 11.35 -0.15 11.88
C ASN A 183 11.64 -1.64 11.88
N ILE A 184 12.81 -2.02 12.41
CA ILE A 184 13.29 -3.40 12.50
C ILE A 184 14.08 -3.56 13.80
N PHE A 185 13.65 -4.47 14.68
CA PHE A 185 14.48 -4.97 15.79
C PHE A 185 14.70 -6.46 15.61
N SER A 186 15.97 -6.87 15.53
CA SER A 186 16.32 -8.29 15.56
C SER A 186 16.10 -8.90 16.95
N GLY A 187 16.03 -10.22 17.02
CA GLY A 187 15.88 -10.98 18.24
C GLY A 187 16.22 -12.45 18.01
N ALA A 188 16.12 -13.22 19.09
CA ALA A 188 16.36 -14.65 19.09
C ALA A 188 15.92 -15.29 20.42
N PRO A 189 15.48 -16.55 20.42
CA PRO A 189 15.15 -17.30 19.21
C PRO A 189 13.81 -16.90 18.61
N VAL A 190 13.58 -17.25 17.34
CA VAL A 190 12.22 -17.36 16.80
C VAL A 190 11.52 -18.46 17.59
N LEU A 191 10.39 -18.12 18.21
CA LEU A 191 9.65 -19.00 19.10
C LEU A 191 8.58 -19.78 18.35
N ILE A 192 7.83 -19.09 17.50
CA ILE A 192 6.76 -19.65 16.67
C ILE A 192 6.92 -19.10 15.25
N GLU A 193 6.87 -19.98 14.25
CA GLU A 193 6.88 -19.64 12.83
C GLU A 193 5.70 -20.33 12.15
N ASP A 194 4.77 -19.55 11.60
CA ASP A 194 3.55 -20.05 10.94
C ASP A 194 2.86 -21.15 11.77
N TYR A 195 2.50 -20.79 13.00
CA TYR A 195 1.87 -21.66 14.02
C TYR A 195 2.74 -22.82 14.52
N LYS A 196 3.97 -23.01 14.04
CA LYS A 196 4.86 -24.08 14.48
C LYS A 196 5.74 -23.62 15.64
N PRO A 197 5.78 -24.34 16.78
CA PRO A 197 6.56 -23.97 17.96
C PRO A 197 8.06 -24.28 17.80
N VAL A 198 8.73 -23.63 16.84
CA VAL A 198 10.13 -23.89 16.47
C VAL A 198 11.13 -23.61 17.61
N GLY A 199 10.80 -22.73 18.55
CA GLY A 199 11.66 -22.42 19.69
C GLY A 199 11.83 -23.58 20.69
N GLU A 200 10.98 -24.61 20.63
CA GLU A 200 11.11 -25.79 21.50
C GLU A 200 12.36 -26.62 21.21
N THR A 201 12.91 -26.52 19.99
CA THR A 201 14.07 -27.28 19.52
C THR A 201 15.32 -26.42 19.34
N PHE A 202 15.24 -25.11 19.61
CA PHE A 202 16.32 -24.15 19.34
C PHE A 202 17.68 -24.55 19.92
N ILE A 203 17.72 -25.05 21.17
CA ILE A 203 18.99 -25.43 21.81
C ILE A 203 19.53 -26.80 21.36
N GLY A 204 18.79 -27.54 20.54
CA GLY A 204 19.12 -28.89 20.11
C GLY A 204 19.09 -29.94 21.23
N ASP A 205 19.72 -31.08 20.98
CA ASP A 205 19.91 -32.12 22.00
C ASP A 205 21.09 -31.75 22.92
N VAL A 206 20.77 -31.49 24.19
CA VAL A 206 21.73 -31.17 25.24
C VAL A 206 21.87 -32.29 26.28
N SER A 207 21.42 -33.51 25.93
CA SER A 207 21.52 -34.68 26.79
C SER A 207 22.96 -34.92 27.25
N GLY A 208 23.16 -35.06 28.56
CA GLY A 208 24.49 -35.26 29.15
C GLY A 208 25.32 -33.99 29.32
N ILE A 209 24.83 -32.82 28.90
CA ILE A 209 25.51 -31.53 29.09
C ILE A 209 24.96 -30.83 30.34
N ASN A 210 25.84 -30.45 31.27
CA ASN A 210 25.47 -29.55 32.36
C ASN A 210 25.48 -28.11 31.83
N LEU A 211 24.29 -27.57 31.49
CA LEU A 211 24.19 -26.23 30.92
C LEU A 211 24.79 -25.13 31.80
N ASN A 212 24.81 -25.29 33.13
CA ASN A 212 25.35 -24.28 34.04
C ASN A 212 26.87 -24.11 33.97
N THR A 213 27.60 -25.06 33.35
CA THR A 213 29.05 -24.98 33.18
C THR A 213 29.46 -24.31 31.87
N LEU A 214 28.53 -24.11 30.93
CA LEU A 214 28.79 -23.37 29.69
C LEU A 214 28.93 -21.87 29.97
N ASP A 215 29.50 -21.13 29.03
CA ASP A 215 29.52 -19.66 29.10
C ASP A 215 28.09 -19.08 29.15
N GLY A 216 27.89 -17.96 29.84
CA GLY A 216 26.58 -17.32 29.97
C GLY A 216 26.00 -16.86 28.63
N GLU A 217 26.85 -16.53 27.66
CA GLU A 217 26.46 -16.11 26.31
C GLU A 217 26.27 -17.28 25.34
N ASP A 218 26.61 -18.51 25.75
CA ASP A 218 26.32 -19.71 24.97
C ASP A 218 24.81 -19.90 24.87
N TYR A 219 24.28 -19.93 23.64
CA TYR A 219 22.84 -20.02 23.39
C TYR A 219 22.18 -21.21 24.10
N ARG A 220 22.89 -22.34 24.27
CA ARG A 220 22.36 -23.54 24.93
C ARG A 220 22.13 -23.29 26.41
N ARG A 221 23.03 -22.58 27.09
CA ARG A 221 22.81 -22.15 28.47
C ARG A 221 21.79 -21.02 28.51
N HIS A 222 22.03 -19.95 27.76
CA HIS A 222 21.23 -18.73 27.79
C HIS A 222 19.73 -18.99 27.53
N GLN A 223 19.41 -19.89 26.59
CA GLN A 223 18.04 -20.24 26.25
C GLN A 223 17.56 -21.54 26.92
N GLY A 224 18.47 -22.41 27.36
CA GLY A 224 18.14 -23.70 27.98
C GLY A 224 17.99 -23.70 29.51
N VAL A 225 18.36 -22.62 30.20
CA VAL A 225 18.02 -22.41 31.62
C VAL A 225 16.96 -21.33 31.79
N ARG A 226 16.29 -21.33 32.96
CA ARG A 226 15.22 -20.38 33.25
C ARG A 226 15.75 -18.97 33.51
N HIS A 227 15.18 -18.01 32.80
CA HIS A 227 15.44 -16.59 32.97
C HIS A 227 14.14 -15.79 32.85
N PRO A 228 14.12 -14.54 33.33
CA PRO A 228 13.14 -13.57 32.84
C PRO A 228 13.24 -13.46 31.31
N ARG A 229 12.10 -13.29 30.65
CA ARG A 229 12.01 -13.26 29.18
C ARG A 229 11.15 -12.09 28.72
N THR A 230 11.50 -11.53 27.58
CA THR A 230 10.64 -10.63 26.84
C THR A 230 10.44 -11.20 25.45
N ALA A 231 9.20 -11.21 24.97
CA ALA A 231 8.85 -11.71 23.65
C ALA A 231 7.78 -10.84 22.98
N VAL A 232 7.74 -10.92 21.66
CA VAL A 232 6.68 -10.35 20.84
C VAL A 232 6.00 -11.47 20.04
N ALA A 233 4.69 -11.41 19.90
CA ALA A 233 3.95 -12.38 19.10
C ALA A 233 2.87 -11.69 18.27
N LEU A 234 2.60 -12.22 17.09
CA LEU A 234 1.66 -11.66 16.13
C LEU A 234 0.61 -12.71 15.74
N THR A 235 -0.66 -12.36 15.91
CA THR A 235 -1.77 -13.18 15.43
C THR A 235 -2.01 -12.95 13.93
N GLU A 236 -2.68 -13.88 13.26
CA GLU A 236 -3.08 -13.70 11.85
C GLU A 236 -3.99 -12.48 11.64
N GLN A 237 -4.70 -12.04 12.68
CA GLN A 237 -5.58 -10.86 12.66
C GLN A 237 -4.84 -9.55 12.97
N ASN A 238 -3.51 -9.50 12.85
CA ASN A 238 -2.69 -8.30 13.08
C ASN A 238 -2.77 -7.77 14.53
N LYS A 239 -3.01 -8.65 15.51
CA LYS A 239 -2.89 -8.30 16.93
C LYS A 239 -1.48 -8.61 17.41
N LEU A 240 -0.81 -7.59 17.95
CA LEU A 240 0.51 -7.70 18.55
C LEU A 240 0.37 -7.98 20.05
N LEU A 241 1.12 -8.97 20.51
CA LEU A 241 1.29 -9.29 21.93
C LEU A 241 2.70 -8.89 22.35
N LEU A 242 2.82 -8.04 23.36
CA LEU A 242 4.07 -7.76 24.06
C LEU A 242 4.07 -8.56 25.37
N ILE A 243 5.05 -9.42 25.56
CA ILE A 243 5.04 -10.45 26.61
C ILE A 243 6.26 -10.29 27.50
N THR A 244 6.07 -10.25 28.82
CA THR A 244 7.16 -10.32 29.80
C THR A 244 6.93 -11.42 30.80
N VAL A 245 7.95 -12.23 31.06
CA VAL A 245 7.98 -13.27 32.08
C VAL A 245 9.03 -12.87 33.12
N ASP A 246 8.62 -12.71 34.38
CA ASP A 246 9.56 -12.45 35.47
C ASP A 246 10.34 -13.72 35.85
N GLY A 247 11.50 -13.56 36.47
CA GLY A 247 12.38 -14.67 36.79
C GLY A 247 13.42 -14.33 37.85
N ARG A 248 14.18 -15.34 38.30
CA ARG A 248 15.24 -15.21 39.34
C ARG A 248 14.71 -14.78 40.72
N ALA A 249 13.46 -15.11 41.04
CA ALA A 249 12.88 -14.88 42.35
C ALA A 249 12.10 -16.12 42.82
N ASP A 250 11.91 -16.25 44.13
CA ASP A 250 11.16 -17.39 44.71
C ASP A 250 9.71 -17.48 44.18
N LEU A 251 9.12 -16.32 43.89
CA LEU A 251 7.74 -16.20 43.37
C LEU A 251 7.67 -16.20 41.83
N ALA A 252 8.81 -16.16 41.14
CA ALA A 252 8.88 -16.20 39.68
C ALA A 252 10.20 -16.84 39.24
N ALA A 253 10.14 -18.10 38.80
CA ALA A 253 11.34 -18.82 38.39
C ALA A 253 11.87 -18.36 37.02
N GLY A 254 11.00 -17.88 36.14
CA GLY A 254 11.28 -17.61 34.74
C GLY A 254 11.11 -18.86 33.88
N MET A 255 11.44 -18.72 32.59
CA MET A 255 11.25 -19.77 31.59
C MET A 255 12.51 -19.99 30.76
N THR A 256 12.73 -21.25 30.36
CA THR A 256 13.58 -21.57 29.20
C THR A 256 12.89 -21.10 27.90
N ALA A 257 13.62 -21.00 26.79
CA ALA A 257 13.00 -20.70 25.49
C ALA A 257 11.93 -21.74 25.12
N LYS A 258 12.19 -23.02 25.41
CA LYS A 258 11.24 -24.11 25.20
C LYS A 258 9.96 -23.94 26.01
N GLU A 259 10.07 -23.60 27.29
CA GLU A 259 8.91 -23.34 28.15
C GLU A 259 8.14 -22.10 27.69
N LEU A 260 8.84 -21.03 27.30
CA LEU A 260 8.22 -19.81 26.77
C LEU A 260 7.44 -20.10 25.48
N THR A 261 8.04 -20.83 24.53
CA THR A 261 7.36 -21.25 23.29
C THR A 261 6.10 -22.04 23.60
N GLY A 262 6.21 -23.07 24.44
CA GLY A 262 5.06 -23.88 24.83
C GLY A 262 3.98 -23.09 25.56
N PHE A 263 4.37 -22.12 26.39
CA PHE A 263 3.44 -21.23 27.10
C PHE A 263 2.67 -20.32 26.14
N ILE A 264 3.38 -19.62 25.24
CA ILE A 264 2.77 -18.74 24.24
C ILE A 264 1.84 -19.54 23.32
N ASN A 265 2.31 -20.70 22.83
CA ASN A 265 1.53 -21.56 21.95
C ASN A 265 0.25 -22.05 22.63
N ARG A 266 0.32 -22.46 23.90
CA ARG A 266 -0.85 -22.94 24.66
C ARG A 266 -1.91 -21.86 24.87
N TYR A 267 -1.50 -20.65 25.27
CA TYR A 267 -2.45 -19.63 25.74
C TYR A 267 -2.94 -18.69 24.64
N PHE A 268 -2.12 -18.43 23.62
CA PHE A 268 -2.43 -17.43 22.60
C PHE A 268 -2.45 -17.98 21.17
N GLU A 269 -1.76 -19.09 20.90
CA GLU A 269 -1.67 -19.73 19.57
C GLU A 269 -1.41 -18.70 18.43
N PRO A 270 -0.39 -17.82 18.55
CA PRO A 270 -0.14 -16.79 17.55
C PRO A 270 0.43 -17.42 16.27
N GLN A 271 0.31 -16.69 15.15
CA GLN A 271 0.92 -17.12 13.89
C GLN A 271 2.44 -17.10 13.97
N ASN A 272 3.01 -16.06 14.58
CA ASN A 272 4.46 -15.91 14.71
C ASN A 272 4.84 -15.35 16.09
N ALA A 273 6.00 -15.72 16.63
CA ALA A 273 6.52 -15.18 17.87
C ALA A 273 8.05 -15.16 17.90
N LEU A 274 8.63 -14.16 18.54
CA LEU A 274 10.07 -13.92 18.64
C LEU A 274 10.44 -13.52 20.06
N ASN A 275 11.48 -14.13 20.60
CA ASN A 275 12.10 -13.68 21.85
C ASN A 275 13.03 -12.49 21.56
N ILE A 276 13.01 -11.48 22.43
CA ILE A 276 13.92 -10.33 22.42
C ILE A 276 14.72 -10.30 23.74
N ASP A 277 15.43 -9.21 24.03
CA ASP A 277 16.32 -9.17 25.19
C ASP A 277 15.55 -9.43 26.49
N GLY A 278 16.14 -10.26 27.36
CA GLY A 278 15.50 -10.76 28.57
C GLY A 278 16.32 -10.48 29.82
N GLY A 279 16.21 -11.35 30.82
CA GLY A 279 16.99 -11.24 32.04
C GLY A 279 16.72 -9.95 32.80
N GLY A 280 17.78 -9.20 33.13
CA GLY A 280 17.64 -7.91 33.85
C GLY A 280 16.94 -6.82 33.02
N SER A 281 16.89 -6.99 31.69
CA SER A 281 16.24 -6.05 30.78
C SER A 281 14.72 -6.18 30.78
N THR A 282 14.17 -7.34 31.16
CA THR A 282 12.74 -7.64 31.10
C THR A 282 11.93 -6.66 31.96
N THR A 283 11.23 -5.75 31.27
CA THR A 283 10.40 -4.71 31.88
C THR A 283 9.17 -4.45 31.01
N MET A 284 8.01 -4.33 31.64
CA MET A 284 6.76 -3.89 31.03
C MET A 284 6.25 -2.64 31.73
N TYR A 285 5.81 -1.68 30.93
CA TYR A 285 5.19 -0.43 31.37
C TYR A 285 3.72 -0.39 30.93
N VAL A 286 2.84 0.05 31.82
CA VAL A 286 1.41 0.32 31.53
C VAL A 286 1.02 1.60 32.25
N LYS A 287 0.72 2.65 31.48
CA LYS A 287 0.42 3.99 32.03
C LYS A 287 -0.80 3.95 32.95
N ASN A 288 -0.71 4.61 34.09
CA ASN A 288 -1.76 4.67 35.13
C ASN A 288 -2.17 3.28 35.67
N SER A 289 -1.25 2.32 35.71
CA SER A 289 -1.50 0.99 36.30
C SER A 289 -1.80 1.05 37.80
N ASN A 290 -1.30 2.10 38.47
CA ASN A 290 -1.34 2.28 39.93
C ASN A 290 -0.62 1.18 40.73
N LEU A 291 0.20 0.33 40.10
CA LEU A 291 1.01 -0.68 40.79
C LEU A 291 2.32 -0.12 41.36
N SER A 292 2.87 0.91 40.73
CA SER A 292 4.09 1.59 41.14
C SER A 292 4.05 3.06 40.75
N THR A 293 4.93 3.88 41.33
CA THR A 293 5.07 5.29 40.95
C THR A 293 5.69 5.48 39.56
N THR A 294 6.25 4.42 38.98
CA THR A 294 6.88 4.41 37.66
C THR A 294 6.03 3.72 36.59
N ASP A 295 4.82 3.24 36.94
CA ASP A 295 3.93 2.50 36.05
C ASP A 295 4.54 1.21 35.44
N VAL A 296 5.59 0.70 36.07
CA VAL A 296 6.13 -0.63 35.79
C VAL A 296 5.24 -1.64 36.49
N VAL A 297 4.81 -2.67 35.74
CA VAL A 297 3.81 -3.64 36.19
C VAL A 297 4.35 -5.03 36.50
N ASN A 298 5.48 -5.40 35.89
CA ASN A 298 6.17 -6.66 36.21
C ASN A 298 7.15 -6.45 37.38
N TYR A 299 7.93 -7.48 37.74
CA TYR A 299 8.94 -7.43 38.80
C TYR A 299 10.37 -7.57 38.22
N PRO A 300 10.92 -6.51 37.58
CA PRO A 300 12.27 -6.56 37.03
C PRO A 300 13.33 -6.91 38.08
N CYS A 301 14.29 -7.76 37.71
CA CYS A 301 15.17 -8.41 38.68
C CYS A 301 16.54 -7.75 38.91
N ASP A 302 16.87 -6.65 38.23
CA ASP A 302 18.25 -6.13 38.19
C ASP A 302 18.73 -5.53 39.52
N ASN A 303 17.80 -5.15 40.40
CA ASN A 303 18.09 -4.70 41.78
C ASN A 303 18.17 -5.85 42.81
N GLY A 304 17.93 -7.09 42.39
CA GLY A 304 17.93 -8.28 43.27
C GLY A 304 16.74 -8.37 44.23
N LYS A 305 15.67 -7.59 44.05
CA LYS A 305 14.46 -7.59 44.88
C LYS A 305 13.23 -7.93 44.06
N TYR A 306 12.25 -8.59 44.68
CA TYR A 306 10.94 -8.84 44.06
C TYR A 306 10.04 -7.62 44.25
N ASP A 307 10.34 -6.55 43.50
CA ASP A 307 9.59 -5.29 43.48
C ASP A 307 9.49 -4.71 42.05
N HIS A 308 8.72 -3.64 41.87
CA HIS A 308 8.51 -3.00 40.57
C HIS A 308 9.66 -2.05 40.16
N TYR A 309 10.76 -1.98 40.92
CA TYR A 309 11.76 -0.92 40.81
C TYR A 309 13.12 -1.41 40.26
N GLY A 310 13.26 -2.69 39.92
CA GLY A 310 14.51 -3.28 39.45
C GLY A 310 14.79 -3.18 37.96
N GLN A 311 14.18 -2.22 37.25
CA GLN A 311 14.33 -2.11 35.78
C GLN A 311 15.76 -1.69 35.40
N ARG A 312 16.35 -2.39 34.44
CA ARG A 312 17.67 -2.04 33.89
C ARG A 312 17.56 -0.86 32.91
N SER A 313 18.60 -0.04 32.85
CA SER A 313 18.75 0.93 31.76
C SER A 313 19.18 0.21 30.48
N VAL A 314 18.37 0.29 29.42
CA VAL A 314 18.61 -0.33 28.11
C VAL A 314 18.53 0.70 27.00
N ARG A 315 18.85 0.32 25.75
CA ARG A 315 18.92 1.26 24.62
C ARG A 315 17.74 1.19 23.68
N THR A 316 16.96 0.12 23.71
CA THR A 316 15.88 -0.08 22.73
C THR A 316 14.57 -0.42 23.41
N PHE A 317 13.46 0.04 22.85
CA PHE A 317 12.12 -0.10 23.41
C PHE A 317 11.07 -0.24 22.30
N ILE A 318 10.05 -1.03 22.56
CA ILE A 318 8.83 -1.07 21.73
C ILE A 318 7.73 -0.44 22.57
N LEU A 319 7.27 0.73 22.15
CA LEU A 319 6.27 1.52 22.86
C LEU A 319 4.94 1.47 22.13
N ILE A 320 3.85 1.52 22.90
CA ILE A 320 2.50 1.75 22.41
C ILE A 320 2.13 3.18 22.79
N LYS A 321 1.75 3.97 21.79
CA LYS A 321 1.27 5.34 21.98
C LYS A 321 -0.17 5.45 21.61
N LYS A 322 -0.90 6.26 22.39
CA LYS A 322 -2.24 6.68 21.99
C LYS A 322 -2.09 7.81 20.99
N LYS A 323 -2.63 7.61 19.80
CA LYS A 323 -2.75 8.67 18.79
C LYS A 323 -3.60 9.78 19.40
N THR A 324 -3.00 10.93 19.68
CA THR A 324 -3.76 12.11 20.06
C THR A 324 -4.52 12.58 18.83
N ASN A 325 -5.85 12.61 18.91
CA ASN A 325 -6.79 12.87 17.81
C ASN A 325 -6.67 14.26 17.13
N ASP A 326 -5.66 15.06 17.46
CA ASP A 326 -5.58 16.46 17.03
C ASP A 326 -4.73 16.69 15.77
N GLN A 327 -3.81 15.76 15.42
CA GLN A 327 -3.04 15.88 14.18
C GLN A 327 -3.57 14.95 13.07
N LEU A 328 -4.32 15.55 12.15
CA LEU A 328 -4.88 14.88 10.98
C LEU A 328 -3.82 14.53 9.91
N PHE A 329 -2.69 15.24 9.91
CA PHE A 329 -1.61 15.10 8.94
C PHE A 329 -0.26 15.14 9.65
N ASP A 330 0.81 14.82 8.93
CA ASP A 330 2.18 14.85 9.49
C ASP A 330 2.54 16.27 9.97
N SER A 331 2.15 17.27 9.19
CA SER A 331 2.28 18.69 9.49
C SER A 331 1.39 19.51 8.52
N GLY A 332 1.45 20.83 8.63
CA GLY A 332 0.72 21.77 7.77
C GLY A 332 -0.65 22.19 8.32
N ASP A 333 -1.17 23.28 7.78
CA ASP A 333 -2.50 23.82 8.11
C ASP A 333 -3.44 23.83 6.89
N GLY A 334 -2.97 23.32 5.74
CA GLY A 334 -3.74 23.24 4.50
C GLY A 334 -3.77 24.53 3.70
N SER A 335 -3.00 25.56 4.10
CA SER A 335 -2.76 26.77 3.31
C SER A 335 -1.71 26.54 2.22
N MET A 336 -1.63 27.47 1.27
CA MET A 336 -0.62 27.43 0.20
C MET A 336 0.82 27.44 0.74
N GLU A 337 1.08 28.20 1.82
CA GLU A 337 2.41 28.30 2.43
C GLU A 337 2.75 27.06 3.27
N ASN A 338 1.74 26.45 3.90
CA ASN A 338 1.89 25.29 4.79
C ASN A 338 0.90 24.17 4.42
N PRO A 339 1.10 23.49 3.29
CA PRO A 339 0.21 22.43 2.83
C PRO A 339 0.16 21.28 3.85
N TYR A 340 -0.97 20.58 3.91
CA TYR A 340 -1.06 19.36 4.71
C TYR A 340 -0.13 18.28 4.15
N ILE A 341 0.76 17.77 5.00
CA ILE A 341 1.78 16.81 4.60
C ILE A 341 1.28 15.37 4.72
N ILE A 342 1.30 14.67 3.58
CA ILE A 342 0.83 13.29 3.42
C ILE A 342 2.05 12.35 3.34
N LYS A 343 2.09 11.36 4.23
CA LYS A 343 3.11 10.30 4.25
C LYS A 343 2.54 8.90 4.41
N THR A 344 1.24 8.79 4.69
CA THR A 344 0.58 7.52 5.04
C THR A 344 -0.83 7.45 4.45
N ALA A 345 -1.36 6.24 4.32
CA ALA A 345 -2.73 6.00 3.85
C ALA A 345 -3.77 6.70 4.75
N ARG A 346 -3.50 6.77 6.06
CA ARG A 346 -4.33 7.49 7.02
C ARG A 346 -4.39 8.99 6.71
N HIS A 347 -3.29 9.61 6.30
CA HIS A 347 -3.30 11.04 5.94
C HIS A 347 -4.19 11.28 4.71
N ILE A 348 -4.14 10.39 3.72
CA ILE A 348 -5.08 10.42 2.58
C ILE A 348 -6.54 10.26 3.08
N GLN A 349 -6.84 9.30 3.95
CA GLN A 349 -8.16 9.15 4.58
C GLN A 349 -8.62 10.41 5.32
N ASN A 350 -7.71 11.09 6.03
CA ASN A 350 -8.00 12.28 6.80
C ASN A 350 -8.31 13.52 5.93
N MET A 351 -8.06 13.49 4.62
CA MET A 351 -8.56 14.52 3.69
C MET A 351 -10.09 14.68 3.76
N HIS A 352 -10.83 13.63 4.13
CA HIS A 352 -12.28 13.68 4.35
C HIS A 352 -12.69 14.47 5.61
N LYS A 353 -11.76 14.69 6.54
CA LYS A 353 -12.01 15.35 7.83
C LYS A 353 -11.66 16.83 7.82
N VAL A 354 -11.04 17.32 6.74
CA VAL A 354 -10.65 18.72 6.60
C VAL A 354 -11.87 19.60 6.33
N THR A 355 -11.79 20.86 6.76
CA THR A 355 -12.79 21.90 6.45
C THR A 355 -12.42 22.62 5.16
N TYR A 356 -13.28 22.53 4.14
CA TYR A 356 -13.09 23.15 2.82
C TYR A 356 -13.81 24.51 2.67
N SER A 357 -14.46 25.02 3.72
CA SER A 357 -15.27 26.24 3.66
C SER A 357 -14.46 27.55 3.54
N LYS A 358 -13.14 27.48 3.61
CA LYS A 358 -12.23 28.64 3.58
C LYS A 358 -11.55 28.85 2.22
N GLY A 359 -11.93 28.09 1.19
CA GLY A 359 -11.31 28.11 -0.14
C GLY A 359 -10.46 26.87 -0.40
N THR A 360 -9.52 26.96 -1.34
CA THR A 360 -8.65 25.86 -1.73
C THR A 360 -7.84 25.32 -0.54
N VAL A 361 -7.86 23.99 -0.38
CA VAL A 361 -7.02 23.28 0.59
C VAL A 361 -5.84 22.64 -0.13
N TYR A 362 -4.64 22.86 0.40
CA TYR A 362 -3.38 22.42 -0.20
C TYR A 362 -2.86 21.17 0.51
N PHE A 363 -2.49 20.15 -0.28
CA PHE A 363 -1.89 18.90 0.17
C PHE A 363 -0.59 18.66 -0.58
N ARG A 364 0.42 18.13 0.12
CA ARG A 364 1.66 17.68 -0.51
C ARG A 364 2.10 16.33 0.02
N MET A 365 2.53 15.44 -0.86
CA MET A 365 3.12 14.16 -0.47
C MET A 365 4.62 14.32 -0.16
N GLU A 366 5.09 13.61 0.86
CA GLU A 366 6.51 13.50 1.24
C GLU A 366 6.94 12.03 1.43
N ALA A 367 6.06 11.10 1.04
CA ALA A 367 6.34 9.68 0.93
C ALA A 367 5.33 9.03 -0.01
N ASP A 368 5.72 7.90 -0.62
CA ASP A 368 4.78 7.02 -1.30
C ASP A 368 3.77 6.44 -0.31
N VAL A 369 2.55 6.19 -0.78
CA VAL A 369 1.45 5.73 0.06
C VAL A 369 0.81 4.46 -0.50
N ASN A 370 0.72 3.41 0.31
CA ASN A 370 0.00 2.19 -0.07
C ASN A 370 -1.44 2.22 0.47
N MET A 371 -2.42 2.10 -0.44
CA MET A 371 -3.86 2.12 -0.12
C MET A 371 -4.54 0.75 -0.21
N ALA A 372 -3.79 -0.36 -0.31
CA ALA A 372 -4.35 -1.71 -0.50
C ALA A 372 -5.40 -2.14 0.55
N ALA A 373 -5.25 -1.64 1.78
CA ALA A 373 -6.13 -1.90 2.92
C ALA A 373 -7.22 -0.82 3.13
N VAL A 374 -7.34 0.14 2.21
CA VAL A 374 -8.29 1.26 2.29
C VAL A 374 -9.35 1.11 1.21
N GLU A 375 -10.60 0.94 1.65
CA GLU A 375 -11.77 1.10 0.78
C GLU A 375 -12.06 2.59 0.61
N TRP A 376 -11.59 3.17 -0.50
CA TRP A 376 -11.62 4.62 -0.70
C TRP A 376 -12.94 5.11 -1.30
N GLN A 377 -13.52 6.11 -0.65
CA GLN A 377 -14.59 6.91 -1.22
C GLN A 377 -14.00 8.16 -1.89
N PRO A 378 -14.43 8.51 -3.12
CA PRO A 378 -13.90 9.67 -3.81
C PRO A 378 -14.19 10.94 -3.00
N LEU A 379 -13.20 11.84 -2.92
CA LEU A 379 -13.32 13.04 -2.09
C LEU A 379 -14.55 13.87 -2.43
N ASN A 380 -14.89 13.99 -3.70
CA ASN A 380 -15.90 14.90 -4.19
C ASN A 380 -16.92 14.16 -5.08
N ALA A 381 -17.61 13.18 -4.51
CA ALA A 381 -18.55 12.33 -5.24
C ALA A 381 -19.97 12.93 -5.38
N THR A 382 -20.29 13.99 -4.62
CA THR A 382 -21.65 14.55 -4.53
C THR A 382 -21.65 16.07 -4.68
N SER A 383 -22.62 16.59 -5.43
CA SER A 383 -22.90 18.03 -5.53
C SER A 383 -23.07 18.63 -4.12
N PRO A 384 -22.51 19.82 -3.83
CA PRO A 384 -22.08 20.87 -4.77
C PRO A 384 -20.63 20.78 -5.29
N TYR A 385 -19.90 19.71 -4.98
CA TYR A 385 -18.50 19.55 -5.35
C TYR A 385 -17.56 20.63 -4.75
N ASP A 386 -17.86 21.10 -3.55
CA ASP A 386 -17.25 22.26 -2.88
C ASP A 386 -15.87 22.00 -2.27
N ARG A 387 -15.32 20.80 -2.42
CA ARG A 387 -13.94 20.49 -2.01
C ARG A 387 -12.95 20.93 -3.08
N ILE A 388 -12.55 22.19 -3.01
CA ILE A 388 -11.53 22.77 -3.90
C ILE A 388 -10.15 22.39 -3.37
N ILE A 389 -9.35 21.70 -4.19
CA ILE A 389 -8.12 21.02 -3.76
C ILE A 389 -6.95 21.45 -4.63
N ASP A 390 -5.79 21.69 -4.01
CA ASP A 390 -4.48 21.65 -4.68
C ASP A 390 -3.73 20.43 -4.13
N PHE A 391 -3.48 19.44 -4.97
CA PHE A 391 -2.83 18.19 -4.60
C PHE A 391 -1.49 18.06 -5.35
N ASP A 392 -0.40 18.28 -4.62
CA ASP A 392 0.95 18.12 -5.10
C ASP A 392 1.49 16.73 -4.72
N GLY A 393 1.60 15.84 -5.72
CA GLY A 393 2.21 14.53 -5.53
C GLY A 393 3.71 14.60 -5.26
N ASN A 394 4.37 15.72 -5.58
CA ASN A 394 5.79 15.96 -5.30
C ASN A 394 6.70 14.80 -5.75
N GLY A 395 6.35 14.15 -6.86
CA GLY A 395 7.08 13.01 -7.41
C GLY A 395 6.84 11.67 -6.69
N HIS A 396 5.84 11.58 -5.83
CA HIS A 396 5.45 10.35 -5.11
C HIS A 396 4.34 9.57 -5.80
N VAL A 397 4.15 8.33 -5.33
CA VAL A 397 3.09 7.44 -5.84
C VAL A 397 2.10 6.99 -4.77
N ILE A 398 0.85 6.83 -5.19
CA ILE A 398 -0.20 6.11 -4.44
C ILE A 398 -0.35 4.72 -5.07
N ARG A 399 -0.29 3.66 -4.26
CA ARG A 399 -0.39 2.26 -4.72
C ARG A 399 -1.72 1.64 -4.32
N GLU A 400 -2.24 0.73 -5.15
CA GLU A 400 -3.36 -0.17 -4.81
C GLU A 400 -4.65 0.59 -4.43
N LEU A 401 -4.90 1.73 -5.07
CA LEU A 401 -6.11 2.52 -4.84
C LEU A 401 -7.36 1.73 -5.31
N LYS A 402 -8.27 1.46 -4.37
CA LYS A 402 -9.56 0.82 -4.65
C LYS A 402 -10.70 1.79 -4.42
N SER A 403 -11.56 2.00 -5.42
CA SER A 403 -12.74 2.85 -5.26
C SER A 403 -13.93 2.34 -6.07
N LYS A 404 -15.13 2.44 -5.50
CA LYS A 404 -16.38 2.00 -6.11
C LYS A 404 -17.52 2.98 -5.82
N GLY A 405 -18.39 3.20 -6.80
CA GLY A 405 -19.60 4.02 -6.67
C GLY A 405 -19.69 5.16 -7.69
N ASN A 406 -20.43 6.21 -7.34
CA ASN A 406 -20.56 7.42 -8.16
C ASN A 406 -19.21 8.14 -8.29
N TYR A 407 -18.81 8.43 -9.52
CA TYR A 407 -17.53 9.06 -9.85
C TYR A 407 -16.33 8.38 -9.17
N ALA A 408 -16.38 7.05 -9.02
CA ALA A 408 -15.30 6.26 -8.41
C ALA A 408 -13.94 6.65 -8.99
N SER A 409 -13.03 7.05 -8.12
CA SER A 409 -11.72 7.64 -8.42
C SER A 409 -11.06 8.12 -7.11
N LEU A 410 -9.85 8.71 -7.18
CA LEU A 410 -9.28 9.45 -6.05
C LEU A 410 -10.15 10.67 -5.66
N PHE A 411 -10.47 11.54 -6.61
CA PHE A 411 -11.09 12.84 -6.31
C PHE A 411 -12.60 12.91 -6.48
N GLY A 412 -13.22 12.01 -7.24
CA GLY A 412 -14.60 12.18 -7.68
C GLY A 412 -14.67 13.24 -8.78
N VAL A 413 -15.11 14.43 -8.43
CA VAL A 413 -15.00 15.64 -9.24
C VAL A 413 -13.82 16.49 -8.73
N LEU A 414 -12.73 16.55 -9.49
CA LEU A 414 -11.59 17.40 -9.15
C LEU A 414 -11.90 18.86 -9.49
N CYS A 415 -12.12 19.69 -8.48
CA CYS A 415 -12.14 21.14 -8.59
C CYS A 415 -10.83 21.68 -7.98
N GLY A 416 -9.99 22.32 -8.81
CA GLY A 416 -8.62 22.69 -8.45
C GLY A 416 -7.56 21.88 -9.21
N VAL A 417 -6.44 21.55 -8.57
CA VAL A 417 -5.22 21.07 -9.24
C VAL A 417 -4.78 19.72 -8.67
N CYS A 418 -4.31 18.82 -9.53
CA CYS A 418 -3.49 17.67 -9.16
C CYS A 418 -2.25 17.63 -10.05
N LYS A 419 -1.06 17.51 -9.46
CA LYS A 419 0.19 17.47 -10.22
C LYS A 419 1.22 16.50 -9.65
N ASP A 420 2.16 16.09 -10.50
CA ASP A 420 3.37 15.35 -10.13
C ASP A 420 3.10 14.07 -9.32
N LEU A 421 2.03 13.35 -9.69
CA LEU A 421 1.51 12.18 -8.97
C LEU A 421 1.42 10.94 -9.87
N GLY A 422 1.91 9.80 -9.37
CA GLY A 422 1.61 8.49 -9.94
C GLY A 422 0.55 7.74 -9.11
N ILE A 423 -0.40 7.07 -9.78
CA ILE A 423 -1.26 6.07 -9.14
C ILE A 423 -1.00 4.71 -9.76
N VAL A 424 -0.51 3.78 -8.95
CA VAL A 424 -0.02 2.47 -9.37
C VAL A 424 -0.98 1.37 -8.93
N ASP A 425 -1.28 0.43 -9.81
CA ASP A 425 -2.10 -0.75 -9.55
C ASP A 425 -3.50 -0.43 -8.98
N ALA A 426 -4.18 0.57 -9.54
CA ALA A 426 -5.53 0.93 -9.12
C ALA A 426 -6.60 -0.08 -9.58
N ASP A 427 -7.67 -0.24 -8.80
CA ASP A 427 -8.88 -0.97 -9.15
C ASP A 427 -10.12 -0.10 -8.94
N ILE A 428 -10.65 0.45 -10.03
CA ILE A 428 -11.74 1.43 -10.01
C ILE A 428 -13.00 0.88 -10.68
N VAL A 429 -14.12 0.97 -9.97
CA VAL A 429 -15.44 0.52 -10.46
C VAL A 429 -16.47 1.65 -10.31
N ALA A 430 -16.63 2.46 -11.36
CA ALA A 430 -17.56 3.58 -11.39
C ALA A 430 -18.98 3.18 -11.82
N GLU A 431 -19.99 3.73 -11.14
CA GLU A 431 -21.40 3.58 -11.54
C GLU A 431 -21.79 4.51 -12.71
N ASN A 432 -21.04 5.60 -12.90
CA ASN A 432 -21.25 6.60 -13.93
C ASN A 432 -19.92 6.95 -14.62
N GLY A 433 -19.59 8.23 -14.81
CA GLY A 433 -18.30 8.62 -15.38
C GLY A 433 -17.15 8.35 -14.40
N GLY A 434 -16.07 7.70 -14.86
CA GLY A 434 -15.02 7.17 -13.97
C GLY A 434 -13.61 7.27 -14.55
N GLY A 435 -12.63 7.36 -13.66
CA GLY A 435 -11.19 7.31 -13.98
C GLY A 435 -10.37 7.13 -12.71
N ILE A 436 -9.06 6.89 -12.82
CA ILE A 436 -8.24 6.63 -11.63
C ILE A 436 -8.09 7.90 -10.78
N LEU A 437 -7.78 9.04 -11.42
CA LEU A 437 -7.66 10.31 -10.71
C LEU A 437 -9.02 10.93 -10.43
N ALA A 438 -9.92 10.98 -11.42
CA ALA A 438 -11.24 11.57 -11.24
C ALA A 438 -12.32 10.96 -12.14
N GLY A 439 -13.57 10.93 -11.68
CA GLY A 439 -14.71 10.80 -12.58
C GLY A 439 -14.92 12.02 -13.48
N TYR A 440 -14.52 13.20 -12.99
CA TYR A 440 -14.60 14.47 -13.70
C TYR A 440 -13.44 15.41 -13.32
N ILE A 441 -12.77 15.97 -14.32
CA ILE A 441 -11.80 17.07 -14.13
C ILE A 441 -12.51 18.39 -14.39
N GLY A 442 -12.63 19.20 -13.34
CA GLY A 442 -13.59 20.30 -13.26
C GLY A 442 -15.03 19.80 -13.20
N SER A 443 -15.98 20.73 -13.19
CA SER A 443 -17.40 20.42 -13.37
C SER A 443 -17.83 20.61 -14.83
N LYS A 444 -18.94 19.98 -15.23
CA LYS A 444 -19.46 20.09 -16.61
C LYS A 444 -19.68 21.53 -17.05
N ILE A 445 -20.21 22.37 -16.17
CA ILE A 445 -20.47 23.79 -16.40
C ILE A 445 -20.05 24.53 -15.12
N PRO A 446 -18.78 24.94 -15.01
CA PRO A 446 -18.29 25.57 -13.80
C PRO A 446 -18.89 26.96 -13.61
N THR A 447 -19.40 27.22 -12.41
CA THR A 447 -20.01 28.50 -12.02
C THR A 447 -18.96 29.57 -11.69
N SER A 448 -17.73 29.16 -11.35
CA SER A 448 -16.57 30.01 -11.13
C SER A 448 -15.29 29.28 -11.59
N ALA A 449 -14.16 29.99 -11.61
CA ALA A 449 -12.86 29.41 -11.95
C ALA A 449 -12.45 28.27 -11.00
N GLU A 450 -12.82 28.34 -9.72
CA GLU A 450 -12.50 27.33 -8.71
C GLU A 450 -13.13 25.95 -9.01
N PHE A 451 -14.25 25.92 -9.74
CA PHE A 451 -14.92 24.69 -10.18
C PHE A 451 -14.37 24.11 -11.49
N THR A 452 -13.33 24.72 -12.06
CA THR A 452 -12.52 24.08 -13.11
C THR A 452 -11.52 23.12 -12.47
N GLY A 453 -10.89 22.25 -13.26
CA GLY A 453 -9.89 21.31 -12.73
C GLY A 453 -8.71 21.12 -13.67
N SER A 454 -7.51 20.92 -13.14
CA SER A 454 -6.32 20.57 -13.93
C SER A 454 -5.59 19.36 -13.38
N VAL A 455 -5.09 18.53 -14.28
CA VAL A 455 -4.18 17.42 -13.99
C VAL A 455 -2.94 17.57 -14.85
N GLU A 456 -1.77 17.64 -14.21
CA GLU A 456 -0.50 17.89 -14.89
C GLU A 456 0.60 16.95 -14.42
N ASN A 457 1.40 16.41 -15.34
CA ASN A 457 2.55 15.56 -15.00
C ASN A 457 2.17 14.32 -14.17
N CYS A 458 1.02 13.72 -14.43
CA CYS A 458 0.52 12.56 -13.67
C CYS A 458 0.50 11.29 -14.53
N TYR A 459 0.54 10.14 -13.86
CA TYR A 459 0.32 8.87 -14.55
C TYR A 459 -0.53 7.89 -13.75
N THR A 460 -1.18 6.96 -14.46
CA THR A 460 -2.01 5.93 -13.82
C THR A 460 -1.81 4.55 -14.43
N THR A 461 -1.85 3.51 -13.59
CA THR A 461 -1.79 2.10 -13.99
C THR A 461 -2.86 1.29 -13.22
N GLY A 462 -3.13 0.05 -13.68
CA GLY A 462 -4.16 -0.81 -13.09
C GLY A 462 -5.36 -1.03 -14.02
N LYS A 463 -6.58 -0.91 -13.50
CA LYS A 463 -7.82 -1.12 -14.25
C LYS A 463 -8.94 -0.18 -13.81
N VAL A 464 -9.72 0.28 -14.79
CA VAL A 464 -10.91 1.12 -14.59
C VAL A 464 -12.08 0.52 -15.35
N SER A 465 -13.22 0.45 -14.68
CA SER A 465 -14.46 0.08 -15.35
C SER A 465 -15.66 0.89 -14.88
N GLY A 466 -16.66 1.05 -15.73
CA GLY A 466 -17.93 1.67 -15.33
C GLY A 466 -18.95 1.76 -16.45
N ALA A 467 -20.08 2.42 -16.22
CA ALA A 467 -21.25 2.31 -17.10
C ALA A 467 -21.34 3.35 -18.24
N ASP A 468 -20.66 4.49 -18.16
CA ASP A 468 -20.77 5.54 -19.20
C ASP A 468 -19.38 5.95 -19.72
N ALA A 469 -18.91 7.13 -19.34
CA ALA A 469 -17.67 7.72 -19.82
C ALA A 469 -16.51 7.32 -18.91
N ILE A 470 -15.65 6.41 -19.40
CA ILE A 470 -14.55 5.86 -18.63
C ILE A 470 -13.22 6.19 -19.33
N GLY A 471 -12.26 6.70 -18.55
CA GLY A 471 -10.89 6.91 -18.99
C GLY A 471 -9.86 6.44 -17.98
N GLY A 472 -8.63 6.19 -18.41
CA GLY A 472 -7.54 5.78 -17.51
C GLY A 472 -7.14 6.88 -16.52
N ILE A 473 -7.23 8.15 -16.92
CA ILE A 473 -7.04 9.31 -16.04
C ILE A 473 -8.39 9.81 -15.52
N SER A 474 -9.32 10.12 -16.43
CA SER A 474 -10.63 10.64 -16.04
C SER A 474 -11.79 10.20 -16.90
N GLY A 475 -13.00 10.23 -16.33
CA GLY A 475 -14.21 10.03 -17.13
C GLY A 475 -14.48 11.20 -18.07
N ASN A 476 -14.27 12.43 -17.59
CA ASN A 476 -14.61 13.65 -18.32
C ASN A 476 -13.61 14.79 -18.04
N ILE A 477 -13.43 15.69 -19.01
CA ILE A 477 -12.87 17.04 -18.82
C ILE A 477 -13.99 18.07 -19.03
N GLY A 478 -14.21 18.92 -18.02
CA GLY A 478 -15.25 19.95 -18.00
C GLY A 478 -15.01 21.14 -18.92
N LYS A 479 -15.98 22.05 -18.91
CA LYS A 479 -15.94 23.31 -19.66
C LYS A 479 -15.05 24.34 -18.94
N PRO A 480 -14.65 25.43 -19.62
CA PRO A 480 -14.00 26.55 -18.97
C PRO A 480 -14.97 27.44 -18.17
N SER A 481 -14.40 28.28 -17.31
CA SER A 481 -15.07 29.42 -16.68
C SER A 481 -14.23 30.68 -16.87
N GLY A 482 -14.73 31.63 -17.65
CA GLY A 482 -13.95 32.79 -18.09
C GLY A 482 -12.71 32.37 -18.86
N ALA A 483 -11.53 32.79 -18.39
CA ALA A 483 -10.23 32.45 -18.96
C ALA A 483 -9.57 31.22 -18.32
N THR A 484 -10.27 30.51 -17.43
CA THR A 484 -9.74 29.30 -16.75
C THR A 484 -10.35 28.06 -17.37
N TYR A 485 -9.51 27.07 -17.70
CA TYR A 485 -9.89 25.90 -18.48
C TYR A 485 -9.68 24.63 -17.69
N SER A 486 -10.63 23.69 -17.79
CA SER A 486 -10.40 22.34 -17.27
C SER A 486 -9.46 21.59 -18.21
N SER A 487 -8.46 20.88 -17.67
CA SER A 487 -7.39 20.31 -18.50
C SER A 487 -6.75 19.04 -17.96
N ILE A 488 -6.22 18.24 -18.88
CA ILE A 488 -5.26 17.16 -18.62
C ILE A 488 -4.07 17.38 -19.54
N LYS A 489 -2.87 17.52 -18.97
CA LYS A 489 -1.64 17.85 -19.71
C LYS A 489 -0.46 17.02 -19.26
N ASN A 490 0.40 16.60 -20.19
CA ASN A 490 1.64 15.88 -19.88
C ASN A 490 1.37 14.65 -18.99
N CYS A 491 0.37 13.85 -19.35
CA CYS A 491 -0.06 12.71 -18.54
C CYS A 491 -0.07 11.42 -19.37
N TYR A 492 0.08 10.27 -18.72
CA TYR A 492 -0.09 8.99 -19.41
C TYR A 492 -0.86 7.97 -18.59
N SER A 493 -1.49 7.01 -19.27
CA SER A 493 -2.14 5.88 -18.60
C SER A 493 -1.80 4.56 -19.26
N THR A 494 -1.46 3.58 -18.43
CA THR A 494 -1.30 2.18 -18.86
C THR A 494 -2.47 1.32 -18.40
N ALA A 495 -3.47 1.93 -17.74
CA ALA A 495 -4.59 1.19 -17.19
C ALA A 495 -5.47 0.59 -18.29
N SER A 496 -5.97 -0.62 -18.04
CA SER A 496 -7.04 -1.19 -18.85
C SER A 496 -8.37 -0.47 -18.56
N VAL A 497 -9.13 -0.14 -19.61
CA VAL A 497 -10.35 0.66 -19.51
C VAL A 497 -11.53 -0.10 -20.10
N THR A 498 -12.61 -0.27 -19.31
CA THR A 498 -13.83 -0.96 -19.76
C THR A 498 -15.11 -0.17 -19.46
N ALA A 499 -15.78 0.33 -20.50
CA ALA A 499 -17.13 0.89 -20.41
C ALA A 499 -18.19 -0.21 -20.64
N LYS A 500 -18.88 -0.62 -19.58
CA LYS A 500 -19.64 -1.86 -19.44
C LYS A 500 -21.11 -1.80 -19.92
N ASN A 501 -21.67 -0.63 -20.21
CA ASN A 501 -23.08 -0.54 -20.56
C ASN A 501 -23.37 -1.03 -21.98
N GLU A 502 -24.14 -2.11 -22.09
CA GLU A 502 -24.48 -2.79 -23.35
C GLU A 502 -25.60 -2.10 -24.14
N THR A 503 -26.42 -1.26 -23.49
CA THR A 503 -27.62 -0.65 -24.12
C THR A 503 -27.58 0.87 -24.15
N GLY A 504 -26.74 1.49 -23.33
CA GLY A 504 -26.56 2.94 -23.21
C GLY A 504 -25.20 3.46 -23.69
N ASN A 505 -24.79 4.59 -23.11
CA ASN A 505 -23.67 5.41 -23.60
C ASN A 505 -22.28 4.93 -23.14
N SER A 506 -21.91 3.67 -23.33
CA SER A 506 -20.56 3.19 -22.95
C SER A 506 -19.46 3.81 -23.82
N ARG A 507 -18.74 4.77 -23.27
CA ARG A 507 -17.71 5.57 -23.94
C ARG A 507 -16.37 5.33 -23.26
N ALA A 508 -15.47 4.61 -23.91
CA ALA A 508 -14.16 4.24 -23.37
C ALA A 508 -13.02 4.97 -24.08
N GLY A 509 -12.13 5.61 -23.33
CA GLY A 509 -10.91 6.23 -23.83
C GLY A 509 -9.69 5.84 -22.99
N GLY A 510 -8.49 5.75 -23.55
CA GLY A 510 -7.30 5.42 -22.76
C GLY A 510 -6.93 6.50 -21.75
N ILE A 511 -7.09 7.78 -22.07
CA ILE A 511 -6.89 8.88 -21.13
C ILE A 511 -8.22 9.36 -20.56
N VAL A 512 -9.17 9.66 -21.43
CA VAL A 512 -10.41 10.35 -21.06
C VAL A 512 -11.63 9.76 -21.76
N GLY A 513 -12.76 9.64 -21.07
CA GLY A 513 -14.02 9.29 -21.73
C GLY A 513 -14.51 10.41 -22.65
N ILE A 514 -14.74 11.62 -22.11
CA ILE A 514 -15.28 12.77 -22.84
C ILE A 514 -14.48 14.05 -22.57
N VAL A 515 -14.18 14.82 -23.61
CA VAL A 515 -13.73 16.21 -23.51
C VAL A 515 -14.87 17.13 -23.94
N TRP A 516 -15.40 17.92 -23.02
CA TRP A 516 -16.45 18.90 -23.31
C TRP A 516 -15.89 20.17 -23.95
N ALA A 517 -16.76 20.97 -24.56
CA ALA A 517 -16.36 22.19 -25.28
C ALA A 517 -15.48 23.12 -24.44
N GLY A 518 -14.29 23.42 -24.95
CA GLY A 518 -13.25 24.22 -24.30
C GLY A 518 -12.34 23.43 -23.35
N GLY A 519 -12.65 22.17 -23.03
CA GLY A 519 -11.74 21.30 -22.28
C GLY A 519 -10.45 21.03 -23.05
N ILE A 520 -9.32 20.94 -22.34
CA ILE A 520 -7.98 20.83 -22.95
C ILE A 520 -7.40 19.45 -22.64
N LEU A 521 -6.98 18.73 -23.70
CA LEU A 521 -6.20 17.50 -23.59
C LEU A 521 -4.94 17.64 -24.45
N GLU A 522 -3.78 17.69 -23.80
CA GLU A 522 -2.50 17.98 -24.46
C GLU A 522 -1.37 17.07 -24.00
N ASN A 523 -0.55 16.62 -24.95
CA ASN A 523 0.70 15.90 -24.68
C ASN A 523 0.49 14.66 -23.80
N CYS A 524 -0.47 13.82 -24.17
CA CYS A 524 -0.83 12.63 -23.41
C CYS A 524 -0.68 11.34 -24.23
N TYR A 525 -0.42 10.22 -23.58
CA TYR A 525 -0.41 8.91 -24.25
C TYR A 525 -1.04 7.80 -23.42
N ALA A 526 -1.58 6.78 -24.10
CA ALA A 526 -2.13 5.61 -23.43
C ALA A 526 -1.65 4.30 -24.06
N THR A 527 -1.47 3.27 -23.23
CA THR A 527 -1.01 1.93 -23.67
C THR A 527 -1.95 0.78 -23.29
N GLY A 528 -2.84 0.98 -22.33
CA GLY A 528 -3.72 -0.09 -21.83
C GLY A 528 -4.83 -0.47 -22.82
N ASP A 529 -5.38 -1.68 -22.67
CA ASP A 529 -6.48 -2.15 -23.53
C ASP A 529 -7.78 -1.40 -23.26
N ILE A 530 -8.47 -1.01 -24.34
CA ILE A 530 -9.70 -0.20 -24.26
C ILE A 530 -10.88 -0.97 -24.81
N ILE A 531 -11.91 -1.16 -23.98
CA ILE A 531 -13.12 -1.91 -24.32
C ILE A 531 -14.36 -1.06 -24.06
N SER A 532 -15.23 -0.93 -25.07
CA SER A 532 -16.60 -0.46 -24.92
C SER A 532 -17.59 -1.56 -25.27
N MET A 533 -18.73 -1.61 -24.57
CA MET A 533 -19.80 -2.55 -24.85
C MET A 533 -20.84 -2.06 -25.87
N ASN A 534 -20.88 -0.76 -26.20
CA ASN A 534 -21.92 -0.19 -27.07
C ASN A 534 -21.49 1.09 -27.80
N ALA A 535 -21.36 2.25 -27.14
CA ALA A 535 -21.38 3.53 -27.85
C ALA A 535 -20.11 3.83 -28.66
N GLY A 536 -18.92 3.77 -28.05
CA GLY A 536 -17.66 3.96 -28.77
C GLY A 536 -16.43 3.74 -27.90
N ALA A 537 -15.33 3.35 -28.55
CA ALA A 537 -14.02 3.18 -27.92
C ALA A 537 -12.92 3.85 -28.74
N ALA A 538 -11.93 4.43 -28.05
CA ALA A 538 -10.74 4.97 -28.68
C ALA A 538 -9.49 4.91 -27.80
N GLY A 539 -8.31 4.92 -28.43
CA GLY A 539 -7.03 4.84 -27.72
C GLY A 539 -6.78 6.05 -26.81
N ILE A 540 -7.18 7.26 -27.21
CA ILE A 540 -7.02 8.47 -26.38
C ILE A 540 -8.32 8.87 -25.69
N GLY A 541 -9.37 9.20 -26.45
CA GLY A 541 -10.64 9.59 -25.84
C GLY A 541 -11.87 9.27 -26.67
N ALA A 542 -12.97 8.90 -26.03
CA ALA A 542 -14.13 8.43 -26.78
C ALA A 542 -14.83 9.58 -27.53
N TYR A 543 -14.99 10.75 -26.89
CA TYR A 543 -15.73 11.87 -27.46
C TYR A 543 -15.03 13.21 -27.21
N PHE A 544 -14.92 14.04 -28.25
CA PHE A 544 -14.25 15.34 -28.19
C PHE A 544 -15.10 16.47 -28.78
N ASP A 545 -15.61 17.38 -27.95
CA ASP A 545 -16.11 18.69 -28.39
C ASP A 545 -14.97 19.70 -28.64
N THR A 546 -13.77 19.41 -28.15
CA THR A 546 -12.53 20.18 -28.41
C THR A 546 -11.42 19.21 -28.77
N ALA A 547 -10.67 19.50 -29.84
CA ALA A 547 -9.73 18.54 -30.40
C ALA A 547 -8.56 18.32 -29.44
N PRO A 548 -8.07 17.07 -29.32
CA PRO A 548 -6.82 16.82 -28.61
C PRO A 548 -5.64 17.35 -29.43
N LYS A 549 -4.54 17.63 -28.74
CA LYS A 549 -3.27 18.03 -29.35
C LYS A 549 -2.11 17.24 -28.79
N GLY A 550 -1.18 16.81 -29.65
CA GLY A 550 0.03 16.11 -29.21
C GLY A 550 -0.24 14.76 -28.52
N CYS A 551 -1.38 14.10 -28.79
CA CYS A 551 -1.77 12.88 -28.08
C CYS A 551 -1.43 11.61 -28.86
N VAL A 552 -0.95 10.57 -28.17
CA VAL A 552 -0.42 9.36 -28.82
C VAL A 552 -1.11 8.08 -28.32
N ALA A 553 -1.79 7.38 -29.22
CA ALA A 553 -2.36 6.06 -28.96
C ALA A 553 -1.30 4.97 -29.17
N LEU A 554 -0.82 4.41 -28.06
CA LEU A 554 0.14 3.31 -28.01
C LEU A 554 -0.53 2.00 -27.55
N ASN A 555 -1.86 1.99 -27.52
CA ASN A 555 -2.64 0.86 -27.03
C ASN A 555 -2.43 -0.37 -27.92
N LYS A 556 -2.36 -1.55 -27.32
CA LYS A 556 -2.33 -2.80 -28.07
C LYS A 556 -3.69 -3.08 -28.71
N LEU A 557 -4.77 -2.92 -27.93
CA LEU A 557 -6.13 -3.20 -28.36
C LEU A 557 -7.09 -2.03 -28.06
N VAL A 558 -7.89 -1.67 -29.06
CA VAL A 558 -9.14 -0.91 -28.89
C VAL A 558 -10.28 -1.71 -29.48
N GLU A 559 -11.27 -2.06 -28.67
CA GLU A 559 -12.42 -2.83 -29.11
C GLU A 559 -13.73 -2.21 -28.69
N ASN A 560 -14.72 -2.27 -29.58
CA ASN A 560 -16.11 -2.14 -29.22
C ASN A 560 -16.81 -3.47 -29.48
N LYS A 561 -17.46 -4.04 -28.45
CA LYS A 561 -18.13 -5.34 -28.54
C LYS A 561 -19.39 -5.30 -29.39
N LYS A 562 -19.96 -4.11 -29.63
CA LYS A 562 -21.09 -3.95 -30.53
C LYS A 562 -20.60 -3.71 -31.96
N ASN A 563 -21.26 -4.33 -32.93
CA ASN A 563 -20.95 -4.15 -34.34
C ASN A 563 -21.55 -2.85 -34.89
N GLY A 564 -20.87 -2.20 -35.83
CA GLY A 564 -21.40 -1.04 -36.58
C GLY A 564 -21.43 0.27 -35.80
N VAL A 565 -20.59 0.39 -34.77
CA VAL A 565 -20.46 1.57 -33.91
C VAL A 565 -19.10 2.22 -34.07
N ASN A 566 -18.96 3.44 -33.57
CA ASN A 566 -17.76 4.21 -33.82
C ASN A 566 -16.55 3.70 -33.02
N LEU A 567 -15.42 3.66 -33.73
CA LEU A 567 -14.11 3.26 -33.24
C LEU A 567 -13.06 4.16 -33.88
N GLY A 568 -12.12 4.66 -33.09
CA GLY A 568 -10.98 5.39 -33.64
C GLY A 568 -9.74 5.23 -32.78
N ARG A 569 -8.56 5.37 -33.36
CA ARG A 569 -7.31 5.30 -32.57
C ARG A 569 -7.17 6.50 -31.64
N ILE A 570 -7.55 7.70 -32.10
CA ILE A 570 -7.54 8.93 -31.27
C ILE A 570 -8.92 9.21 -30.67
N ALA A 571 -9.95 9.23 -31.51
CA ALA A 571 -11.32 9.59 -31.13
C ALA A 571 -12.36 8.66 -31.75
N ALA A 572 -13.37 8.25 -30.98
CA ALA A 572 -14.54 7.58 -31.55
C ALA A 572 -15.55 8.62 -32.10
N PHE A 573 -15.63 9.79 -31.47
CA PHE A 573 -16.55 10.85 -31.88
C PHE A 573 -15.89 12.23 -31.80
N MET A 574 -15.84 12.92 -32.94
CA MET A 574 -15.58 14.36 -33.00
C MET A 574 -16.90 15.12 -32.93
N GLY A 575 -17.08 15.97 -31.91
CA GLY A 575 -18.32 16.67 -31.59
C GLY A 575 -18.68 17.79 -32.57
N ALA A 576 -17.69 18.32 -33.30
CA ALA A 576 -17.88 19.27 -34.38
C ALA A 576 -17.14 18.82 -35.66
N ALA A 577 -17.58 19.31 -36.81
CA ALA A 577 -16.89 19.10 -38.07
C ALA A 577 -15.63 19.98 -38.15
N ASN A 578 -14.64 19.54 -38.92
CA ASN A 578 -13.44 20.34 -39.26
C ASN A 578 -12.62 20.78 -38.04
N MET A 579 -12.70 20.03 -36.94
CA MET A 579 -11.84 20.23 -35.79
C MET A 579 -10.40 19.86 -36.14
N ASN A 580 -9.44 20.74 -35.82
CA ASN A 580 -8.03 20.50 -36.11
C ASN A 580 -7.41 19.58 -35.06
N VAL A 581 -7.13 18.32 -35.45
CA VAL A 581 -6.43 17.36 -34.61
C VAL A 581 -4.93 17.48 -34.89
N GLU A 582 -4.22 18.16 -34.01
CA GLU A 582 -2.80 18.51 -34.22
C GLU A 582 -1.88 17.48 -33.57
N ASN A 583 -0.88 17.01 -34.32
CA ASN A 583 0.19 16.14 -33.81
C ASN A 583 -0.30 14.93 -33.00
N CYS A 584 -1.44 14.35 -33.38
CA CYS A 584 -1.96 13.16 -32.73
C CYS A 584 -1.62 11.91 -33.54
N TRP A 585 -1.02 10.93 -32.88
CA TRP A 585 -0.43 9.76 -33.53
C TRP A 585 -0.97 8.47 -32.97
N ALA A 586 -0.90 7.42 -33.77
CA ALA A 586 -1.15 6.06 -33.32
C ALA A 586 -0.06 5.12 -33.80
N ILE A 587 0.31 4.17 -32.96
CA ILE A 587 1.32 3.17 -33.30
C ILE A 587 0.83 2.27 -34.45
N GLU A 588 1.74 1.95 -35.36
CA GLU A 588 1.52 0.91 -36.36
C GLU A 588 1.21 -0.44 -35.70
N GLY A 589 0.37 -1.26 -36.34
CA GLY A 589 0.01 -2.57 -35.81
C GLY A 589 -0.96 -2.57 -34.62
N MET A 590 -1.42 -1.39 -34.17
CA MET A 590 -2.50 -1.27 -33.18
C MET A 590 -3.74 -2.04 -33.63
N GLU A 591 -4.23 -2.97 -32.79
CA GLU A 591 -5.43 -3.73 -33.07
C GLU A 591 -6.68 -2.90 -32.76
N ILE A 592 -7.56 -2.76 -33.76
CA ILE A 592 -8.84 -2.07 -33.60
C ILE A 592 -9.98 -2.97 -34.05
N LEU A 593 -10.83 -3.38 -33.11
CA LEU A 593 -11.82 -4.44 -33.34
C LEU A 593 -13.26 -3.93 -33.18
N SER A 594 -14.10 -4.18 -34.18
CA SER A 594 -15.55 -4.03 -34.13
C SER A 594 -16.19 -5.40 -33.97
N ALA A 595 -16.67 -5.72 -32.76
CA ALA A 595 -17.21 -7.02 -32.38
C ALA A 595 -16.28 -8.19 -32.79
N GLY A 596 -14.99 -8.08 -32.46
CA GLY A 596 -13.95 -9.05 -32.82
C GLY A 596 -13.47 -8.99 -34.28
N VAL A 597 -14.02 -8.12 -35.13
CA VAL A 597 -13.61 -7.97 -36.52
C VAL A 597 -12.64 -6.79 -36.67
N PRO A 598 -11.43 -6.98 -37.23
CA PRO A 598 -10.48 -5.88 -37.44
C PRO A 598 -11.03 -4.77 -38.35
N LYS A 599 -10.90 -3.51 -37.91
CA LYS A 599 -11.12 -2.31 -38.72
C LYS A 599 -9.88 -2.05 -39.59
N THR A 600 -10.07 -1.91 -40.90
CA THR A 600 -8.99 -1.71 -41.88
C THR A 600 -8.89 -0.29 -42.43
N ASP A 601 -9.94 0.51 -42.28
CA ASP A 601 -10.02 1.86 -42.85
C ASP A 601 -9.80 2.93 -41.78
N PHE A 602 -8.78 3.78 -41.93
CA PHE A 602 -8.42 4.80 -40.94
C PHE A 602 -8.60 6.21 -41.50
N SER A 603 -9.12 7.12 -40.66
CA SER A 603 -9.41 8.52 -41.00
C SER A 603 -8.52 9.47 -40.20
N SER A 604 -7.46 9.99 -40.82
CA SER A 604 -6.48 10.89 -40.18
C SER A 604 -6.59 12.37 -40.60
N GLY A 605 -7.44 12.68 -41.58
CA GLY A 605 -7.69 14.04 -42.06
C GLY A 605 -8.89 14.69 -41.38
N ILE A 606 -9.43 15.74 -42.02
CA ILE A 606 -10.65 16.39 -41.56
C ILE A 606 -11.83 15.40 -41.60
N VAL A 607 -12.54 15.29 -40.47
CA VAL A 607 -13.73 14.44 -40.33
C VAL A 607 -14.98 15.26 -40.03
N GLY A 608 -16.14 14.69 -40.35
CA GLY A 608 -17.44 15.29 -40.06
C GLY A 608 -17.87 15.12 -38.59
N VAL A 609 -19.02 15.70 -38.25
CA VAL A 609 -19.63 15.56 -36.91
C VAL A 609 -19.92 14.09 -36.59
N GLN A 610 -19.63 13.69 -35.35
CA GLN A 610 -19.79 12.33 -34.81
C GLN A 610 -19.09 11.25 -35.66
N LYS A 611 -17.95 11.59 -36.28
CA LYS A 611 -17.09 10.63 -36.97
C LYS A 611 -15.85 10.30 -36.14
N PRO A 612 -15.30 9.09 -36.29
CA PRO A 612 -14.05 8.73 -35.63
C PRO A 612 -12.86 9.45 -36.26
N HIS A 613 -11.80 9.62 -35.47
CA HIS A 613 -10.51 10.12 -35.92
C HIS A 613 -9.39 9.17 -35.47
N ASP A 614 -8.50 8.83 -36.38
CA ASP A 614 -7.50 7.78 -36.19
C ASP A 614 -6.07 8.34 -36.03
N GLY A 615 -5.87 9.65 -36.20
CA GLY A 615 -4.54 10.26 -36.13
C GLY A 615 -3.58 9.72 -37.18
N GLU A 616 -2.36 10.25 -37.21
CA GLU A 616 -1.35 9.74 -38.13
C GLU A 616 -0.76 8.43 -37.63
N THR A 617 -0.62 7.44 -38.51
CA THR A 617 0.11 6.22 -38.17
C THR A 617 1.61 6.53 -38.09
N LYS A 618 2.27 6.12 -37.01
CA LYS A 618 3.72 6.24 -36.83
C LYS A 618 4.35 4.88 -36.51
N SER A 619 5.58 4.69 -36.98
CA SER A 619 6.33 3.46 -36.71
C SER A 619 6.81 3.39 -35.27
N LYS A 620 7.15 2.19 -34.81
CA LYS A 620 7.76 2.02 -33.48
C LYS A 620 9.07 2.83 -33.35
N GLU A 621 9.88 2.89 -34.42
CA GLU A 621 11.12 3.67 -34.46
C GLU A 621 10.86 5.17 -34.27
N PHE A 622 9.85 5.72 -34.97
CA PHE A 622 9.47 7.13 -34.81
C PHE A 622 9.04 7.43 -33.37
N LEU A 623 8.21 6.56 -32.79
CA LEU A 623 7.68 6.72 -31.44
C LEU A 623 8.72 6.43 -30.34
N SER A 624 9.83 5.77 -30.69
CA SER A 624 10.96 5.56 -29.76
C SER A 624 11.97 6.71 -29.78
N ASN A 625 11.74 7.76 -30.58
CA ASN A 625 12.60 8.94 -30.63
C ASN A 625 11.92 10.13 -29.96
N MET A 626 12.39 10.47 -28.75
CA MET A 626 11.85 11.57 -27.95
C MET A 626 11.89 12.93 -28.66
N GLN A 627 12.83 13.15 -29.58
CA GLN A 627 12.91 14.41 -30.33
C GLN A 627 11.63 14.67 -31.14
N ASN A 628 10.98 13.64 -31.67
CA ASN A 628 9.73 13.79 -32.40
C ASN A 628 8.63 14.37 -31.51
N TYR A 629 8.55 13.93 -30.25
CA TYR A 629 7.58 14.45 -29.26
C TYR A 629 7.89 15.90 -28.90
N LEU A 630 9.16 16.24 -28.70
CA LEU A 630 9.60 17.62 -28.42
C LEU A 630 9.24 18.55 -29.59
N ASP A 631 9.51 18.13 -30.83
CA ASP A 631 9.15 18.88 -32.05
C ASP A 631 7.62 19.04 -32.19
N ALA A 632 6.85 18.08 -31.68
CA ALA A 632 5.38 18.14 -31.62
C ALA A 632 4.83 19.02 -30.48
N GLY A 633 5.69 19.58 -29.62
CA GLY A 633 5.32 20.50 -28.55
C GLY A 633 5.30 19.87 -27.14
N TRP A 634 5.86 18.68 -26.95
CA TRP A 634 6.04 18.12 -25.61
C TRP A 634 7.14 18.89 -24.88
N GLY A 635 6.86 19.30 -23.64
CA GLY A 635 7.74 20.18 -22.86
C GLY A 635 8.65 19.45 -21.88
N ASN A 636 9.30 20.23 -21.00
CA ASN A 636 10.27 19.77 -20.00
C ASN A 636 9.68 18.89 -18.88
N SER A 637 8.36 18.66 -18.87
CA SER A 637 7.73 17.68 -18.00
C SER A 637 8.16 16.25 -18.31
N TRP A 638 8.65 16.01 -19.52
CA TRP A 638 9.10 14.70 -20.00
C TRP A 638 10.62 14.61 -19.97
N TYR A 639 11.14 13.44 -19.63
CA TYR A 639 12.54 13.12 -19.75
C TYR A 639 12.98 13.16 -21.22
N TYR A 640 14.20 13.62 -21.48
CA TYR A 640 14.70 13.86 -22.85
C TYR A 640 14.97 12.57 -23.66
N LYS A 641 14.75 11.39 -23.06
CA LYS A 641 14.80 10.08 -23.71
C LYS A 641 13.56 9.27 -23.33
N VAL A 642 13.25 8.28 -24.17
CA VAL A 642 12.27 7.24 -23.87
C VAL A 642 12.86 6.16 -22.95
N ASN A 643 12.01 5.37 -22.29
CA ASN A 643 12.43 4.17 -21.53
C ASN A 643 12.87 3.01 -22.46
N ALA A 644 13.38 1.89 -21.95
CA ALA A 644 13.81 0.77 -22.83
C ALA A 644 12.68 0.14 -23.66
N LYS A 645 11.41 0.41 -23.34
CA LYS A 645 10.28 -0.05 -24.14
C LYS A 645 9.94 0.91 -25.28
N GLY A 646 10.61 2.05 -25.35
CA GLY A 646 10.42 3.06 -26.38
C GLY A 646 9.35 4.09 -26.03
N TYR A 647 8.96 4.23 -24.76
CA TYR A 647 7.90 5.14 -24.35
C TYR A 647 8.44 6.40 -23.63
N PRO A 648 7.87 7.59 -23.88
CA PRO A 648 8.17 8.79 -23.10
C PRO A 648 7.93 8.56 -21.61
N ILE A 649 8.77 9.15 -20.77
CA ILE A 649 8.63 9.06 -19.30
C ILE A 649 8.66 10.45 -18.68
N LEU A 650 7.92 10.64 -17.59
CA LEU A 650 7.92 11.91 -16.85
C LEU A 650 9.29 12.16 -16.22
N LEU A 651 9.73 13.41 -16.24
CA LEU A 651 11.05 13.79 -15.73
C LEU A 651 11.16 13.53 -14.22
N TRP A 652 10.13 13.85 -13.43
CA TRP A 652 10.14 13.58 -12.00
C TRP A 652 10.21 12.08 -11.71
N GLN A 653 9.59 11.25 -12.54
CA GLN A 653 9.59 9.80 -12.37
C GLN A 653 10.98 9.23 -12.64
N TYR A 654 11.65 9.70 -13.69
CA TYR A 654 13.04 9.35 -13.98
C TYR A 654 14.00 9.77 -12.86
N ASN A 655 13.74 10.90 -12.21
CA ASN A 655 14.60 11.44 -11.15
C ASN A 655 14.45 10.74 -9.79
N ARG A 656 13.54 9.76 -9.65
CA ARG A 656 13.38 9.03 -8.39
C ARG A 656 14.56 8.07 -8.16
N GLU A 657 14.99 7.94 -6.92
CA GLU A 657 16.08 7.02 -6.54
C GLU A 657 15.72 5.55 -6.76
N ASP A 658 14.44 5.20 -6.64
CA ASP A 658 13.92 3.85 -6.84
C ASP A 658 13.47 3.57 -8.28
N TYR A 659 13.72 4.51 -9.20
CA TYR A 659 13.48 4.29 -10.61
C TYR A 659 14.48 3.27 -11.16
N ASN A 660 13.98 2.13 -11.64
CA ASN A 660 14.83 1.07 -12.14
C ASN A 660 15.46 1.45 -13.49
N THR A 661 16.73 1.89 -13.46
CA THR A 661 17.52 2.22 -14.66
C THR A 661 18.04 1.00 -15.42
N ASP A 662 17.95 -0.22 -14.89
CA ASP A 662 18.31 -1.44 -15.65
C ASP A 662 17.29 -1.77 -16.76
N ILE A 663 16.16 -1.04 -16.77
CA ILE A 663 15.19 -0.94 -17.88
C ILE A 663 15.53 0.28 -18.76
N THR A 664 16.77 0.77 -18.72
CA THR A 664 17.36 1.62 -19.76
C THR A 664 18.58 0.90 -20.26
N GLY A 665 18.48 0.27 -21.43
CA GLY A 665 19.60 -0.44 -22.03
C GLY A 665 20.79 0.49 -22.18
N HIS A 666 21.87 0.16 -21.48
CA HIS A 666 23.22 0.55 -21.86
C HIS A 666 23.75 -0.39 -22.93
#